data_AF-A0A523JUA8-F1
#
_entry.id   AF-A0A523JUA8-F1
#
_cell.length_a   1.000
_cell.length_b   1.000
_cell.length_c   1.000
_cell.angle_alpha   90.00
_cell.angle_beta   90.00
_cell.angle_gamma   90.00
#
_symmetry.space_group_name_H-M   'P 1'
#
loop_
_entity.id
_entity.type
_entity.pdbx_description
1 polymer ?
#
loop_
_entity_poly.entity_id
_entity_poly.type
_entity_poly.pdbx_seq_one_letter_code
_entity_poly.pdbx_strand_id
1 'polypeptide(L)'
;MRQKDSTPLLPSWVAQLPLVSVGAVVVWFVAAMVVLLGFSGRLERTDRSFRAAVSYAIQNPVVAIDSRLLLAVRGAMPGFESNEMFSFLRNAKPEGHDGPTPQQELDERTTRAFAALDGHPMRRLGLVPAEPTIHAFLSHAFVHAGWAHLLLTVAIFMLAAPLLEQLWGRRVLISVMVFVVVASSSAFLAVHGAVDQALLGGAGIVAALVGAILIRFGNEEIDFLGWLGRVADAELTAPAWTLGVVWVLYEGLLYWIVPGALPAGIDNAVGYTAHAGGFLLGAGFAGAIHKMGWEARYGRAGPEANARRPERFSLERVIALQEMGDDDAAYAMLADGVQQNARNRDVVTMFWRLSVERDSVDAAVPAMLRLVREELRRGADAVAVAHWREVTAKRPGAFDDPAILIRLIPAIRRIEDDETAVVAVRQAADWKQGSATADVVLQLARLAADLDPSSAFEVVQRALAGKGFDEAQRAELEALRGRFAPEEPGGIEVASAEEKPDPRPNAFYDESDRSEFGEIGDLSALNERFPEDSITEGVPSAINADGLRVTVGGDQETTIAIARIRAVSVVGVRGMGPKPIVLVDVFVDGGGLERPLGVIRLRSDQFDPRRLIGQEVNPMDALRRMVGAIQRASGAIVLPRSDEEGSSEIPVFDSLDAYHEAVLRPAGIELA
;
A
#
# COMPACT_ATOMS: atom_id res chain seq x y z
N MET A 1 21.71 -15.11 37.57
CA MET A 1 22.41 -15.08 36.27
C MET A 1 21.68 -14.10 35.37
N ARG A 2 22.34 -13.12 34.74
CA ARG A 2 21.67 -12.23 33.77
C ARG A 2 21.39 -13.02 32.50
N GLN A 3 20.13 -13.06 32.09
CA GLN A 3 19.74 -13.53 30.76
C GLN A 3 20.30 -12.53 29.75
N LYS A 4 21.10 -13.03 28.80
CA LYS A 4 21.83 -12.18 27.85
C LYS A 4 20.92 -11.95 26.66
N ASP A 5 20.29 -10.77 26.58
CA ASP A 5 19.50 -10.35 25.44
C ASP A 5 20.39 -10.27 24.20
N SER A 6 20.42 -11.36 23.42
CA SER A 6 21.00 -11.37 22.10
C SER A 6 20.02 -10.69 21.14
N THR A 7 20.23 -9.41 20.89
CA THR A 7 19.62 -8.72 19.76
C THR A 7 19.88 -9.54 18.48
N PRO A 8 18.86 -9.86 17.68
CA PRO A 8 19.08 -10.57 16.42
C PRO A 8 19.86 -9.65 15.48
N LEU A 9 21.10 -10.04 15.15
CA LEU A 9 22.02 -9.32 14.26
C LEU A 9 21.52 -9.18 12.80
N LEU A 10 20.36 -9.77 12.48
CA LEU A 10 19.71 -9.69 11.18
C LEU A 10 18.25 -9.28 11.38
N PRO A 11 17.69 -8.41 10.53
CA PRO A 11 16.27 -8.09 10.53
C PRO A 11 15.39 -9.35 10.49
N SER A 12 14.26 -9.31 11.19
CA SER A 12 13.32 -10.44 11.29
C SER A 12 12.85 -10.99 9.93
N TRP A 13 12.81 -10.16 8.89
CA TRP A 13 12.49 -10.60 7.52
C TRP A 13 13.56 -11.51 6.89
N VAL A 14 14.84 -11.33 7.21
CA VAL A 14 15.94 -12.19 6.72
C VAL A 14 15.84 -13.61 7.32
N ALA A 15 15.31 -13.73 8.54
CA ALA A 15 15.05 -15.02 9.17
C ALA A 15 13.96 -15.84 8.44
N GLN A 16 13.11 -15.18 7.65
CA GLN A 16 12.00 -15.79 6.91
C GLN A 16 12.31 -16.08 5.43
N LEU A 17 13.44 -15.60 4.90
CA LEU A 17 13.86 -15.95 3.54
C LEU A 17 14.30 -17.43 3.42
N PRO A 18 14.07 -18.08 2.27
CA PRO A 18 14.52 -19.45 1.98
C PRO A 18 16.02 -19.45 1.61
N LEU A 19 16.88 -19.25 2.62
CA LEU A 19 18.33 -19.09 2.44
C LEU A 19 19.03 -20.38 2.01
N VAL A 20 18.49 -21.56 2.32
CA VAL A 20 19.03 -22.84 1.82
C VAL A 20 18.67 -23.00 0.35
N SER A 21 17.41 -22.74 -0.04
CA SER A 21 16.99 -22.83 -1.44
C SER A 21 17.76 -21.85 -2.31
N VAL A 22 17.78 -20.56 -1.94
CA VAL A 22 18.54 -19.53 -2.67
C VAL A 22 20.04 -19.82 -2.65
N GLY A 23 20.59 -20.27 -1.52
CA GLY A 23 22.00 -20.66 -1.40
C GLY A 23 22.39 -21.83 -2.31
N ALA A 24 21.55 -22.86 -2.41
CA ALA A 24 21.77 -24.00 -3.30
C ALA A 24 21.77 -23.57 -4.78
N VAL A 25 20.83 -22.69 -5.17
CA VAL A 25 20.79 -22.12 -6.52
C VAL A 25 22.04 -21.29 -6.81
N VAL A 26 22.50 -20.44 -5.89
CA VAL A 26 23.74 -19.68 -6.05
C VAL A 26 24.94 -20.62 -6.22
N VAL A 27 25.05 -21.69 -5.42
CA VAL A 27 26.13 -22.69 -5.56
C VAL A 27 26.07 -23.37 -6.93
N TRP A 28 24.88 -23.74 -7.42
CA TRP A 28 24.73 -24.32 -8.76
C TRP A 28 25.11 -23.35 -9.88
N PHE A 29 24.73 -22.08 -9.80
CA PHE A 29 25.14 -21.07 -10.78
C PHE A 29 26.66 -20.82 -10.76
N VAL A 30 27.28 -20.78 -9.59
CA VAL A 30 28.75 -20.66 -9.46
C VAL A 30 29.46 -21.89 -10.03
N ALA A 31 28.97 -23.10 -9.71
CA ALA A 31 29.50 -24.34 -10.28
C ALA A 31 29.36 -24.37 -11.81
N ALA A 32 28.22 -23.94 -12.35
CA ALA A 32 27.98 -23.85 -13.78
C ALA A 32 28.84 -22.78 -14.46
N MET A 33 29.04 -21.60 -13.86
CA MET A 33 29.99 -20.59 -14.33
C MET A 33 31.41 -21.18 -14.44
N VAL A 34 31.89 -21.83 -13.37
CA VAL A 34 33.23 -22.43 -13.33
C VAL A 34 33.38 -23.54 -14.38
N VAL A 35 32.41 -24.44 -14.48
CA VAL A 35 32.51 -25.61 -15.38
C VAL A 35 32.19 -25.24 -16.84
N LEU A 36 31.06 -24.61 -17.11
CA LEU A 36 30.59 -24.34 -18.48
C LEU A 36 31.37 -23.21 -19.16
N LEU A 37 31.78 -22.16 -18.44
CA LEU A 37 32.61 -21.09 -19.01
C LEU A 37 34.10 -21.35 -18.82
N GLY A 38 34.54 -21.76 -17.64
CA GLY A 38 35.97 -21.94 -17.33
C GLY A 38 36.64 -23.11 -18.05
N PHE A 39 35.87 -24.07 -18.57
CA PHE A 39 36.39 -25.24 -19.29
C PHE A 39 35.85 -25.38 -20.74
N SER A 40 35.05 -24.44 -21.26
CA SER A 40 34.51 -24.45 -22.64
C SER A 40 35.58 -24.75 -23.69
N GLY A 41 36.68 -24.00 -23.70
CA GLY A 41 37.80 -24.21 -24.63
C GLY A 41 38.58 -25.52 -24.41
N ARG A 42 38.39 -26.25 -23.30
CA ARG A 42 38.87 -27.65 -23.16
C ARG A 42 37.83 -28.63 -23.72
N LEU A 43 36.55 -28.38 -23.47
CA LEU A 43 35.43 -29.15 -24.00
C LEU A 43 35.46 -29.18 -25.55
N GLU A 44 35.63 -28.02 -26.20
CA GLU A 44 35.75 -27.90 -27.67
C GLU A 44 36.98 -28.63 -28.25
N ARG A 45 38.09 -28.69 -27.50
CA ARG A 45 39.29 -29.47 -27.91
C ARG A 45 39.05 -30.96 -27.75
N THR A 46 38.33 -31.35 -26.71
CA THR A 46 37.92 -32.74 -26.45
C THR A 46 36.99 -33.20 -27.57
N ASP A 47 35.95 -32.43 -27.88
CA ASP A 47 34.99 -32.74 -28.95
C ASP A 47 35.64 -32.83 -30.34
N ARG A 48 36.55 -31.91 -30.69
CA ARG A 48 37.34 -32.05 -31.92
C ARG A 48 38.20 -33.31 -31.95
N SER A 49 38.80 -33.70 -30.82
CA SER A 49 39.61 -34.91 -30.72
C SER A 49 38.76 -36.17 -30.90
N PHE A 50 37.56 -36.21 -30.30
CA PHE A 50 36.60 -37.28 -30.50
C PHE A 50 36.06 -37.36 -31.91
N ARG A 51 35.63 -36.24 -32.52
CA ARG A 51 35.20 -36.23 -33.93
C ARG A 51 36.32 -36.76 -34.84
N ALA A 52 37.58 -36.40 -34.58
CA ALA A 52 38.72 -36.92 -35.32
C ALA A 52 38.99 -38.42 -35.10
N ALA A 53 38.62 -39.00 -33.95
CA ALA A 53 38.67 -40.45 -33.70
C ALA A 53 37.49 -41.18 -34.38
N VAL A 54 36.26 -40.66 -34.22
CA VAL A 54 35.05 -41.22 -34.83
C VAL A 54 35.11 -41.18 -36.36
N SER A 55 35.48 -40.05 -36.96
CA SER A 55 35.67 -39.96 -38.41
C SER A 55 36.76 -40.88 -38.92
N TYR A 56 37.85 -41.08 -38.16
CA TYR A 56 38.90 -42.03 -38.54
C TYR A 56 38.41 -43.48 -38.48
N ALA A 57 37.65 -43.86 -37.45
CA ALA A 57 37.05 -45.19 -37.34
C ALA A 57 36.04 -45.48 -38.47
N ILE A 58 35.23 -44.48 -38.86
CA ILE A 58 34.30 -44.60 -40.00
C ILE A 58 35.06 -44.73 -41.33
N GLN A 59 36.18 -44.03 -41.50
CA GLN A 59 37.00 -44.06 -42.73
C GLN A 59 37.86 -45.33 -42.87
N ASN A 60 38.14 -46.04 -41.77
CA ASN A 60 39.02 -47.21 -41.75
C ASN A 60 38.29 -48.47 -41.24
N PRO A 61 37.40 -49.10 -42.04
CA PRO A 61 36.53 -50.19 -41.58
C PRO A 61 37.24 -51.52 -41.23
N VAL A 62 38.57 -51.55 -41.23
CA VAL A 62 39.40 -52.70 -40.80
C VAL A 62 39.86 -52.61 -39.34
N VAL A 63 39.55 -51.51 -38.63
CA VAL A 63 39.95 -51.31 -37.23
C VAL A 63 38.92 -51.85 -36.23
N ALA A 64 39.40 -52.44 -35.14
CA ALA A 64 38.59 -52.76 -33.98
C ALA A 64 38.28 -51.48 -33.20
N ILE A 65 37.00 -51.18 -33.02
CA ILE A 65 36.52 -49.99 -32.30
C ILE A 65 36.45 -50.30 -30.81
N ASP A 66 37.10 -49.48 -29.98
CA ASP A 66 37.03 -49.57 -28.53
C ASP A 66 35.58 -49.48 -28.00
N SER A 67 35.28 -50.23 -26.93
CA SER A 67 33.93 -50.31 -26.35
C SER A 67 33.36 -48.98 -25.85
N ARG A 68 34.21 -48.04 -25.39
CA ARG A 68 33.82 -46.70 -24.97
C ARG A 68 33.57 -45.81 -26.21
N LEU A 69 34.41 -45.95 -27.25
CA LEU A 69 34.26 -45.20 -28.51
C LEU A 69 33.04 -45.66 -29.33
N LEU A 70 32.65 -46.93 -29.23
CA LEU A 70 31.54 -47.55 -29.94
C LEU A 70 30.23 -46.75 -29.82
N LEU A 71 29.95 -46.19 -28.64
CA LEU A 71 28.73 -45.41 -28.39
C LEU A 71 28.73 -44.10 -29.22
N ALA A 72 29.86 -43.40 -29.27
CA ALA A 72 30.04 -42.17 -30.04
C ALA A 72 29.97 -42.43 -31.56
N VAL A 73 30.57 -43.53 -32.04
CA VAL A 73 30.46 -43.93 -33.47
C VAL A 73 29.02 -44.26 -33.84
N ARG A 74 28.28 -44.94 -32.95
CA ARG A 74 26.85 -45.24 -33.15
C ARG A 74 25.99 -43.97 -33.17
N GLY A 75 26.25 -43.02 -32.28
CA GLY A 75 25.56 -41.72 -32.27
C GLY A 75 25.80 -40.88 -33.53
N ALA A 76 26.99 -40.99 -34.14
CA ALA A 76 27.33 -40.31 -35.37
C ALA A 76 26.69 -40.89 -36.65
N MET A 77 26.08 -42.08 -36.59
CA MET A 77 25.42 -42.73 -37.73
C MET A 77 23.97 -43.16 -37.40
N PRO A 78 23.02 -42.22 -37.29
CA PRO A 78 21.61 -42.53 -37.08
C PRO A 78 20.95 -43.10 -38.36
N GLY A 79 21.08 -44.41 -38.58
CA GLY A 79 20.52 -45.11 -39.75
C GLY A 79 20.60 -46.63 -39.67
N PHE A 80 19.79 -47.33 -40.48
CA PHE A 80 19.56 -48.79 -40.41
C PHE A 80 20.77 -49.66 -40.84
N GLU A 81 21.87 -49.07 -41.28
CA GLU A 81 23.10 -49.80 -41.70
C GLU A 81 24.05 -50.12 -40.53
N SER A 82 23.75 -49.63 -39.32
CA SER A 82 24.63 -49.76 -38.15
C SER A 82 24.79 -51.17 -37.56
N ASN A 83 24.10 -52.19 -38.09
CA ASN A 83 24.29 -53.59 -37.66
C ASN A 83 25.04 -54.42 -38.72
N GLU A 84 24.74 -54.24 -40.01
CA GLU A 84 25.45 -54.96 -41.08
C GLU A 84 26.89 -54.46 -41.23
N MET A 85 27.12 -53.14 -41.21
CA MET A 85 28.47 -52.56 -41.25
C MET A 85 29.34 -53.10 -40.10
N PHE A 86 28.82 -53.10 -38.87
CA PHE A 86 29.54 -53.61 -37.69
C PHE A 86 29.75 -55.14 -37.69
N SER A 87 28.96 -55.90 -38.47
CA SER A 87 29.26 -57.31 -38.76
C SER A 87 30.43 -57.46 -39.74
N PHE A 88 30.59 -56.51 -40.67
CA PHE A 88 31.68 -56.45 -41.65
C PHE A 88 33.00 -56.01 -40.98
N LEU A 89 32.95 -54.99 -40.11
CA LEU A 89 34.09 -54.53 -39.28
C LEU A 89 34.73 -55.68 -38.48
N ARG A 90 33.92 -56.65 -38.03
CA ARG A 90 34.37 -57.79 -37.22
C ARG A 90 35.16 -58.84 -38.00
N ASN A 91 35.03 -58.85 -39.33
CA ASN A 91 35.52 -59.93 -40.20
C ASN A 91 36.68 -59.50 -41.13
N ALA A 92 37.03 -58.22 -41.15
CA ALA A 92 38.11 -57.71 -42.00
C ALA A 92 39.49 -58.04 -41.40
N LYS A 93 40.42 -58.52 -42.25
CA LYS A 93 41.82 -58.78 -41.87
C LYS A 93 42.68 -57.55 -42.18
N PRO A 94 43.63 -57.16 -41.31
CA PRO A 94 44.59 -56.11 -41.62
C PRO A 94 45.60 -56.59 -42.67
N GLU A 95 45.78 -55.82 -43.74
CA GLU A 95 46.91 -55.98 -44.66
C GLU A 95 48.20 -55.35 -44.09
N GLY A 96 49.35 -55.59 -44.72
CA GLY A 96 50.65 -55.09 -44.25
C GLY A 96 50.89 -53.63 -44.60
N HIS A 97 51.31 -52.83 -43.63
CA HIS A 97 51.62 -51.40 -43.78
C HIS A 97 52.97 -51.10 -43.12
N ASP A 98 53.85 -50.35 -43.79
CA ASP A 98 55.08 -49.83 -43.17
C ASP A 98 54.78 -48.48 -42.48
N GLY A 99 54.56 -48.53 -41.17
CA GLY A 99 54.16 -47.41 -40.33
C GLY A 99 53.43 -47.89 -39.07
N PRO A 100 52.96 -47.00 -38.17
CA PRO A 100 51.98 -47.38 -37.18
C PRO A 100 50.73 -47.92 -37.88
N THR A 101 50.17 -49.03 -37.40
CA THR A 101 49.01 -49.64 -38.05
C THR A 101 47.77 -48.73 -37.90
N PRO A 102 46.77 -48.82 -38.80
CA PRO A 102 45.51 -48.09 -38.62
C PRO A 102 44.85 -48.32 -37.26
N GLN A 103 45.06 -49.50 -36.65
CA GLN A 103 44.63 -49.77 -35.28
C GLN A 103 45.39 -48.90 -34.27
N GLN A 104 46.72 -48.87 -34.31
CA GLN A 104 47.55 -48.07 -33.39
C GLN A 104 47.23 -46.57 -33.48
N GLU A 105 46.98 -46.05 -34.69
CA GLU A 105 46.58 -44.65 -34.85
C GLU A 105 45.18 -44.38 -34.27
N LEU A 106 44.22 -45.30 -34.42
CA LEU A 106 42.93 -45.18 -33.75
C LEU A 106 43.07 -45.26 -32.22
N ASP A 107 43.85 -46.22 -31.70
CA ASP A 107 44.06 -46.41 -30.26
C ASP A 107 44.68 -45.15 -29.63
N GLU A 108 45.66 -44.52 -30.28
CA GLU A 108 46.23 -43.24 -29.82
C GLU A 108 45.22 -42.09 -29.84
N ARG A 109 44.44 -41.95 -30.93
CA ARG A 109 43.41 -40.90 -31.06
C ARG A 109 42.34 -41.08 -29.99
N THR A 110 41.92 -42.31 -29.74
CA THR A 110 40.94 -42.73 -28.73
C THR A 110 41.45 -42.45 -27.32
N THR A 111 42.68 -42.87 -27.01
CA THR A 111 43.33 -42.62 -25.72
C THR A 111 43.44 -41.12 -25.43
N ARG A 112 43.86 -40.32 -26.42
CA ARG A 112 43.94 -38.84 -26.30
C ARG A 112 42.57 -38.20 -26.08
N ALA A 113 41.53 -38.69 -26.77
CA ALA A 113 40.16 -38.20 -26.63
C ALA A 113 39.58 -38.52 -25.23
N PHE A 114 39.67 -39.77 -24.78
CA PHE A 114 39.18 -40.16 -23.46
C PHE A 114 39.96 -39.53 -22.31
N ALA A 115 41.29 -39.43 -22.37
CA ALA A 115 42.08 -38.74 -21.33
C ALA A 115 41.65 -37.27 -21.13
N ALA A 116 41.25 -36.58 -22.19
CA ALA A 116 40.72 -35.22 -22.11
C ALA A 116 39.30 -35.15 -21.51
N LEU A 117 38.46 -36.17 -21.76
CA LEU A 117 37.11 -36.30 -21.18
C LEU A 117 37.15 -36.72 -19.71
N ASP A 118 37.96 -37.72 -19.36
CA ASP A 118 38.21 -38.21 -18.00
C ASP A 118 38.76 -37.09 -17.10
N GLY A 119 39.59 -36.20 -17.68
CA GLY A 119 40.08 -34.98 -17.03
C GLY A 119 39.06 -33.82 -16.94
N HIS A 120 37.89 -33.90 -17.57
CA HIS A 120 36.91 -32.82 -17.60
C HIS A 120 36.07 -32.78 -16.29
N PRO A 121 35.78 -31.59 -15.71
CA PRO A 121 35.01 -31.51 -14.46
C PRO A 121 33.64 -32.19 -14.50
N MET A 122 32.94 -32.17 -15.65
CA MET A 122 31.66 -32.87 -15.82
C MET A 122 31.80 -34.38 -15.59
N ARG A 123 32.90 -35.01 -16.05
CA ARG A 123 33.08 -36.44 -15.81
C ARG A 123 33.68 -36.72 -14.43
N ARG A 124 34.69 -35.94 -14.02
CA ARG A 124 35.41 -36.13 -12.74
C ARG A 124 34.58 -35.84 -11.48
N LEU A 125 33.58 -34.97 -11.58
CA LEU A 125 32.64 -34.65 -10.50
C LEU A 125 31.28 -35.32 -10.66
N GLY A 126 30.95 -35.79 -11.87
CA GLY A 126 29.79 -36.66 -12.12
C GLY A 126 30.01 -38.07 -11.58
N LEU A 127 28.93 -38.81 -11.37
CA LEU A 127 29.01 -40.22 -10.97
C LEU A 127 29.00 -41.09 -12.22
N VAL A 128 30.16 -41.65 -12.56
CA VAL A 128 30.30 -42.70 -13.60
C VAL A 128 30.10 -44.06 -12.93
N PRO A 129 29.04 -44.83 -13.25
CA PRO A 129 28.79 -46.11 -12.59
C PRO A 129 29.89 -47.17 -12.77
N ALA A 130 30.54 -47.21 -13.94
CA ALA A 130 31.65 -48.12 -14.21
C ALA A 130 32.93 -47.79 -13.40
N GLU A 131 33.10 -46.54 -12.99
CA GLU A 131 34.29 -46.02 -12.29
C GLU A 131 33.87 -45.14 -11.08
N PRO A 132 33.17 -45.71 -10.08
CA PRO A 132 32.54 -44.91 -9.03
C PRO A 132 33.59 -44.35 -8.07
N THR A 133 33.54 -43.03 -7.83
CA THR A 133 34.40 -42.35 -6.87
C THR A 133 33.59 -41.80 -5.69
N ILE A 134 34.16 -41.84 -4.49
CA ILE A 134 33.41 -41.56 -3.24
C ILE A 134 32.81 -40.14 -3.21
N HIS A 135 33.53 -39.14 -3.72
CA HIS A 135 33.01 -37.77 -3.79
C HIS A 135 31.87 -37.62 -4.81
N ALA A 136 31.87 -38.43 -5.88
CA ALA A 136 30.88 -38.34 -6.95
C ALA A 136 29.46 -38.68 -6.50
N PHE A 137 29.27 -39.49 -5.45
CA PHE A 137 27.97 -39.72 -4.81
C PHE A 137 27.29 -38.43 -4.31
N LEU A 138 28.03 -37.33 -4.14
CA LEU A 138 27.49 -36.02 -3.76
C LEU A 138 27.77 -34.93 -4.80
N SER A 139 28.96 -34.91 -5.42
CA SER A 139 29.35 -33.81 -6.33
C SER A 139 28.58 -33.80 -7.65
N HIS A 140 28.03 -34.94 -8.09
CA HIS A 140 27.25 -35.02 -9.33
C HIS A 140 26.03 -34.08 -9.30
N ALA A 141 25.42 -33.93 -8.12
CA ALA A 141 24.23 -33.10 -7.91
C ALA A 141 24.49 -31.60 -8.09
N PHE A 142 25.75 -31.17 -8.20
CA PHE A 142 26.13 -29.77 -8.38
C PHE A 142 26.58 -29.43 -9.82
N VAL A 143 26.97 -30.43 -10.60
CA VAL A 143 27.47 -30.22 -11.97
C VAL A 143 26.39 -30.57 -12.97
N HIS A 144 26.03 -29.59 -13.80
CA HIS A 144 24.94 -29.70 -14.77
C HIS A 144 25.51 -29.81 -16.18
N ALA A 145 24.77 -30.50 -17.05
CA ALA A 145 25.22 -30.79 -18.41
C ALA A 145 25.20 -29.56 -19.34
N GLY A 146 24.54 -28.47 -18.95
CA GLY A 146 24.51 -27.21 -19.69
C GLY A 146 23.56 -26.20 -19.07
N TRP A 147 23.44 -25.02 -19.68
CA TRP A 147 22.56 -23.95 -19.18
C TRP A 147 21.09 -24.35 -19.15
N ALA A 148 20.57 -25.02 -20.18
CA ALA A 148 19.20 -25.50 -20.20
C ALA A 148 18.92 -26.49 -19.04
N HIS A 149 19.78 -27.49 -18.87
CA HIS A 149 19.67 -28.47 -17.77
C HIS A 149 19.73 -27.79 -16.39
N LEU A 150 20.63 -26.82 -16.18
CA LEU A 150 20.67 -26.02 -14.95
C LEU A 150 19.37 -25.24 -14.73
N LEU A 151 18.98 -24.40 -15.67
CA LEU A 151 17.87 -23.46 -15.52
C LEU A 151 16.56 -24.19 -15.27
N LEU A 152 16.32 -25.30 -15.98
CA LEU A 152 15.12 -26.10 -15.81
C LEU A 152 15.10 -26.83 -14.45
N THR A 153 16.25 -27.28 -13.96
CA THR A 153 16.40 -27.87 -12.61
C THR A 153 16.15 -26.82 -11.52
N VAL A 154 16.72 -25.62 -11.68
CA VAL A 154 16.50 -24.47 -10.79
C VAL A 154 15.03 -24.07 -10.76
N ALA A 155 14.33 -24.08 -11.90
CA ALA A 155 12.92 -23.69 -11.98
C ALA A 155 12.05 -24.58 -11.08
N ILE A 156 12.07 -25.90 -11.26
CA ILE A 156 11.27 -26.82 -10.43
C ILE A 156 11.75 -26.81 -8.96
N PHE A 157 13.07 -26.73 -8.73
CA PHE A 157 13.62 -26.62 -7.38
C PHE A 157 13.10 -25.40 -6.63
N MET A 158 12.98 -24.24 -7.28
CA MET A 158 12.51 -23.01 -6.64
C MET A 158 10.99 -22.92 -6.45
N LEU A 159 10.21 -23.80 -7.07
CA LEU A 159 8.80 -23.99 -6.73
C LEU A 159 8.66 -24.85 -5.45
N ALA A 160 9.48 -25.90 -5.29
CA ALA A 160 9.33 -26.87 -4.20
C ALA A 160 10.15 -26.54 -2.93
N ALA A 161 11.44 -26.20 -3.09
CA ALA A 161 12.38 -26.09 -1.98
C ALA A 161 12.05 -24.97 -0.98
N PRO A 162 11.61 -23.75 -1.40
CA PRO A 162 11.29 -22.68 -0.46
C PRO A 162 10.10 -23.00 0.46
N LEU A 163 9.12 -23.75 -0.05
CA LEU A 163 7.96 -24.21 0.74
C LEU A 163 8.42 -25.20 1.83
N LEU A 164 9.24 -26.18 1.44
CA LEU A 164 9.77 -27.19 2.35
C LEU A 164 10.84 -26.61 3.32
N GLU A 165 11.59 -25.56 2.95
CA GLU A 165 12.50 -24.87 3.88
C GLU A 165 11.73 -24.18 5.02
N GLN A 166 10.56 -23.60 4.71
CA GLN A 166 9.70 -22.99 5.72
C GLN A 166 9.07 -24.07 6.61
N LEU A 167 8.43 -25.07 5.99
CA LEU A 167 7.71 -26.14 6.69
C LEU A 167 8.60 -27.06 7.55
N TRP A 168 9.79 -27.44 7.09
CA TRP A 168 10.69 -28.35 7.84
C TRP A 168 11.84 -27.63 8.54
N GLY A 169 12.12 -26.38 8.17
CA GLY A 169 13.28 -25.65 8.62
C GLY A 169 14.57 -26.06 7.89
N ARG A 170 15.52 -25.10 7.84
CA ARG A 170 16.78 -25.18 7.09
C ARG A 170 17.58 -26.47 7.29
N ARG A 171 17.69 -26.94 8.53
CA ARG A 171 18.53 -28.09 8.89
C ARG A 171 17.95 -29.41 8.38
N VAL A 172 16.63 -29.57 8.46
CA VAL A 172 15.94 -30.77 8.00
C VAL A 172 15.98 -30.83 6.47
N LEU A 173 15.69 -29.72 5.78
CA LEU A 173 15.80 -29.66 4.32
C LEU A 173 17.21 -30.04 3.83
N ILE A 174 18.28 -29.46 4.38
CA ILE A 174 19.67 -29.84 4.02
C ILE A 174 19.91 -31.34 4.25
N SER A 175 19.46 -31.87 5.39
CA SER A 175 19.69 -33.28 5.75
C SER A 175 18.97 -34.23 4.78
N VAL A 176 17.72 -33.92 4.42
CA VAL A 176 16.95 -34.67 3.42
C VAL A 176 17.61 -34.57 2.04
N MET A 177 18.00 -33.37 1.59
CA MET A 177 18.69 -33.18 0.30
C MET A 177 19.96 -34.03 0.21
N VAL A 178 20.84 -33.96 1.22
CA VAL A 178 22.11 -34.70 1.23
C VAL A 178 21.87 -36.21 1.29
N PHE A 179 20.96 -36.68 2.15
CA PHE A 179 20.65 -38.11 2.25
C PHE A 179 20.10 -38.65 0.94
N VAL A 180 19.12 -37.95 0.34
CA VAL A 180 18.46 -38.42 -0.88
C VAL A 180 19.44 -38.46 -2.06
N VAL A 181 20.33 -37.48 -2.21
CA VAL A 181 21.39 -37.51 -3.24
C VAL A 181 22.27 -38.75 -3.11
N VAL A 182 22.75 -39.07 -1.91
CA VAL A 182 23.62 -40.22 -1.68
C VAL A 182 22.86 -41.55 -1.87
N ALA A 183 21.63 -41.64 -1.36
CA ALA A 183 20.82 -42.85 -1.45
C ALA A 183 20.33 -43.13 -2.88
N SER A 184 19.87 -42.12 -3.62
CA SER A 184 19.39 -42.28 -4.99
C SER A 184 20.52 -42.57 -5.98
N SER A 185 21.68 -41.94 -5.81
CA SER A 185 22.88 -42.24 -6.60
C SER A 185 23.48 -43.62 -6.28
N SER A 186 23.34 -44.10 -5.04
CA SER A 186 23.70 -45.48 -4.68
C SER A 186 22.76 -46.50 -5.33
N ALA A 187 21.45 -46.22 -5.37
CA ALA A 187 20.48 -47.06 -6.08
C ALA A 187 20.74 -47.06 -7.60
N PHE A 188 21.08 -45.90 -8.17
CA PHE A 188 21.49 -45.76 -9.57
C PHE A 188 22.72 -46.62 -9.89
N LEU A 189 23.77 -46.54 -9.07
CA LEU A 189 24.97 -47.37 -9.21
C LEU A 189 24.65 -48.88 -9.15
N ALA A 190 23.77 -49.30 -8.23
CA ALA A 190 23.39 -50.70 -8.08
C ALA A 190 22.67 -51.29 -9.31
N VAL A 191 21.94 -50.45 -10.07
CA VAL A 191 21.23 -50.86 -11.29
C VAL A 191 22.09 -50.69 -12.55
N HIS A 192 22.94 -49.66 -12.59
CA HIS A 192 23.66 -49.24 -13.80
C HIS A 192 25.18 -49.40 -13.73
N GLY A 193 25.74 -50.17 -12.81
CA GLY A 193 27.18 -50.28 -12.50
C GLY A 193 28.15 -50.64 -13.65
N ALA A 194 27.68 -50.95 -14.86
CA ALA A 194 28.50 -51.15 -16.05
C ALA A 194 28.44 -49.97 -17.06
N VAL A 195 27.70 -48.90 -16.75
CA VAL A 195 27.51 -47.74 -17.62
C VAL A 195 28.68 -46.76 -17.47
N ASP A 196 29.29 -46.37 -18.60
CA ASP A 196 30.38 -45.39 -18.63
C ASP A 196 29.89 -43.92 -18.73
N GLN A 197 28.58 -43.69 -18.85
CA GLN A 197 28.00 -42.35 -18.87
C GLN A 197 27.98 -41.74 -17.46
N ALA A 198 28.34 -40.46 -17.34
CA ALA A 198 28.27 -39.74 -16.07
C ALA A 198 26.83 -39.29 -15.75
N LEU A 199 26.33 -39.65 -14.56
CA LEU A 199 25.16 -39.01 -13.95
C LEU A 199 25.54 -37.59 -13.52
N LEU A 200 24.65 -36.63 -13.81
CA LEU A 200 24.85 -35.19 -13.61
C LEU A 200 23.55 -34.50 -13.21
N GLY A 201 23.66 -33.46 -12.39
CA GLY A 201 22.59 -32.50 -12.10
C GLY A 201 21.80 -32.80 -10.83
N GLY A 202 21.13 -31.76 -10.32
CA GLY A 202 20.33 -31.80 -9.10
C GLY A 202 18.96 -32.48 -9.22
N ALA A 203 18.63 -33.09 -10.36
CA ALA A 203 17.30 -33.62 -10.65
C ALA A 203 16.83 -34.70 -9.64
N GLY A 204 17.73 -35.52 -9.11
CA GLY A 204 17.42 -36.44 -8.01
C GLY A 204 16.97 -35.76 -6.70
N ILE A 205 17.43 -34.54 -6.42
CA ILE A 205 16.91 -33.70 -5.32
C ILE A 205 15.53 -33.18 -5.70
N VAL A 206 15.39 -32.63 -6.91
CA VAL A 206 14.13 -32.05 -7.39
C VAL A 206 13.00 -33.08 -7.31
N ALA A 207 13.21 -34.28 -7.85
CA ALA A 207 12.25 -35.38 -7.78
C ALA A 207 11.83 -35.70 -6.33
N ALA A 208 12.78 -35.67 -5.37
CA ALA A 208 12.51 -35.88 -3.95
C ALA A 208 11.65 -34.77 -3.34
N LEU A 209 11.93 -33.51 -3.66
CA LEU A 209 11.14 -32.38 -3.19
C LEU A 209 9.73 -32.40 -3.79
N VAL A 210 9.58 -32.80 -5.06
CA VAL A 210 8.27 -33.01 -5.70
C VAL A 210 7.51 -34.13 -5.00
N GLY A 211 8.11 -35.31 -4.81
CA GLY A 211 7.49 -36.42 -4.07
C GLY A 211 7.09 -36.04 -2.65
N ALA A 212 7.89 -35.20 -1.99
CA ALA A 212 7.58 -34.64 -0.68
C ALA A 212 6.38 -33.69 -0.69
N ILE A 213 6.32 -32.75 -1.66
CA ILE A 213 5.15 -31.86 -1.83
C ILE A 213 3.88 -32.69 -2.09
N LEU A 214 3.93 -33.66 -3.00
CA LEU A 214 2.77 -34.47 -3.36
C LEU A 214 2.20 -35.28 -2.18
N ILE A 215 3.06 -35.89 -1.35
CA ILE A 215 2.62 -36.59 -0.14
C ILE A 215 2.12 -35.63 0.93
N ARG A 216 2.76 -34.46 1.08
CA ARG A 216 2.44 -33.53 2.17
C ARG A 216 1.18 -32.71 1.92
N PHE A 217 0.86 -32.41 0.67
CA PHE A 217 -0.19 -31.46 0.30
C PHE A 217 -1.27 -32.07 -0.59
N GLY A 218 -0.93 -33.04 -1.46
CA GLY A 218 -1.89 -33.73 -2.32
C GLY A 218 -2.70 -32.81 -3.24
N ASN A 219 -3.93 -32.47 -2.81
CA ASN A 219 -4.86 -31.60 -3.52
C ASN A 219 -4.97 -30.19 -2.92
N GLU A 220 -4.26 -29.88 -1.82
CA GLU A 220 -4.21 -28.51 -1.26
C GLU A 220 -3.68 -27.52 -2.30
N GLU A 221 -4.29 -26.33 -2.38
CA GLU A 221 -3.80 -25.23 -3.20
C GLU A 221 -2.61 -24.55 -2.51
N ILE A 222 -1.56 -24.29 -3.27
CA ILE A 222 -0.34 -23.67 -2.77
C ILE A 222 0.07 -22.54 -3.72
N ASP A 223 0.38 -21.37 -3.14
CA ASP A 223 1.17 -20.34 -3.83
C ASP A 223 2.65 -20.77 -3.87
N PHE A 224 3.08 -21.31 -5.01
CA PHE A 224 4.46 -21.73 -5.24
C PHE A 224 5.46 -20.55 -5.29
N LEU A 225 4.98 -19.32 -5.51
CA LEU A 225 5.80 -18.11 -5.53
C LEU A 225 5.65 -17.25 -4.26
N GLY A 226 4.83 -17.65 -3.29
CA GLY A 226 4.54 -16.84 -2.10
C GLY A 226 5.77 -16.45 -1.29
N TRP A 227 6.82 -17.29 -1.29
CA TRP A 227 8.11 -16.97 -0.68
C TRP A 227 8.77 -15.69 -1.25
N LEU A 228 8.41 -15.29 -2.47
CA LEU A 228 8.89 -14.09 -3.16
C LEU A 228 8.10 -12.82 -2.82
N GLY A 229 6.92 -12.93 -2.20
CA GLY A 229 5.94 -11.84 -2.03
C GLY A 229 6.36 -10.62 -1.20
N ARG A 230 7.61 -10.56 -0.69
CA ARG A 230 8.22 -9.35 -0.11
C ARG A 230 9.23 -8.64 -1.02
N VAL A 231 9.58 -9.24 -2.15
CA VAL A 231 10.58 -8.76 -3.11
C VAL A 231 9.95 -8.51 -4.48
N ALA A 232 8.94 -9.28 -4.86
CA ALA A 232 8.16 -9.07 -6.08
C ALA A 232 6.67 -9.37 -5.87
N ASP A 233 5.83 -8.68 -6.63
CA ASP A 233 4.40 -8.94 -6.70
C ASP A 233 4.10 -10.06 -7.70
N ALA A 234 4.44 -11.28 -7.32
CA ALA A 234 4.18 -12.49 -8.07
C ALA A 234 3.46 -13.51 -7.17
N GLU A 235 2.59 -14.30 -7.80
CA GLU A 235 1.81 -15.37 -7.19
C GLU A 235 1.69 -16.49 -8.22
N LEU A 236 1.73 -17.74 -7.77
CA LEU A 236 1.43 -18.92 -8.60
C LEU A 236 0.67 -19.92 -7.74
N THR A 237 -0.60 -19.61 -7.49
CA THR A 237 -1.51 -20.46 -6.74
C THR A 237 -2.06 -21.58 -7.63
N ALA A 238 -1.76 -22.83 -7.27
CA ALA A 238 -2.28 -24.00 -7.94
C ALA A 238 -2.31 -25.22 -6.98
N PRO A 239 -3.17 -26.23 -7.24
CA PRO A 239 -3.15 -27.48 -6.47
C PRO A 239 -1.78 -28.17 -6.48
N ALA A 240 -1.35 -28.72 -5.36
CA ALA A 240 -0.01 -29.29 -5.20
C ALA A 240 0.33 -30.39 -6.23
N TRP A 241 -0.66 -31.16 -6.69
CA TRP A 241 -0.50 -32.17 -7.74
C TRP A 241 0.00 -31.61 -9.08
N THR A 242 -0.24 -30.32 -9.37
CA THR A 242 0.22 -29.68 -10.61
C THR A 242 1.74 -29.66 -10.72
N LEU A 243 2.47 -29.48 -9.60
CA LEU A 243 3.93 -29.58 -9.57
C LEU A 243 4.42 -30.98 -9.98
N GLY A 244 3.66 -32.03 -9.65
CA GLY A 244 3.94 -33.41 -10.10
C GLY A 244 3.83 -33.55 -11.61
N VAL A 245 2.79 -32.96 -12.23
CA VAL A 245 2.62 -32.95 -13.69
C VAL A 245 3.72 -32.14 -14.37
N VAL A 246 4.02 -30.94 -13.86
CA VAL A 246 5.10 -30.09 -14.39
C VAL A 246 6.46 -30.78 -14.25
N TRP A 247 6.70 -31.51 -13.17
CA TRP A 247 7.92 -32.32 -13.01
C TRP A 247 8.01 -33.47 -14.02
N VAL A 248 6.93 -34.21 -14.28
CA VAL A 248 6.94 -35.27 -15.32
C VAL A 248 7.17 -34.68 -16.72
N LEU A 249 6.59 -33.52 -17.02
CA LEU A 249 6.86 -32.79 -18.26
C LEU A 249 8.32 -32.30 -18.33
N TYR A 250 8.90 -31.88 -17.21
CA TYR A 250 10.32 -31.52 -17.07
C TYR A 250 11.25 -32.70 -17.32
N GLU A 251 10.98 -33.88 -16.74
CA GLU A 251 11.77 -35.10 -16.97
C GLU A 251 11.75 -35.50 -18.45
N GLY A 252 10.57 -35.44 -19.08
CA GLY A 252 10.41 -35.62 -20.52
C GLY A 252 11.20 -34.58 -21.31
N LEU A 253 11.09 -33.30 -20.97
CA LEU A 253 11.78 -32.22 -21.68
C LEU A 253 13.32 -32.31 -21.56
N LEU A 254 13.84 -32.70 -20.39
CA LEU A 254 15.26 -32.99 -20.23
C LEU A 254 15.71 -34.18 -21.09
N TYR A 255 14.92 -35.25 -21.16
CA TYR A 255 15.21 -36.38 -22.05
C TYR A 255 15.28 -35.99 -23.53
N TRP A 256 14.48 -35.01 -23.97
CA TRP A 256 14.51 -34.52 -25.35
C TRP A 256 15.63 -33.50 -25.63
N ILE A 257 16.05 -32.68 -24.64
CA ILE A 257 16.96 -31.54 -24.86
C ILE A 257 18.41 -31.80 -24.40
N VAL A 258 18.64 -32.71 -23.45
CA VAL A 258 19.96 -32.91 -22.81
C VAL A 258 20.87 -33.98 -23.48
N PRO A 259 20.39 -34.95 -24.30
CA PRO A 259 21.30 -35.79 -25.10
C PRO A 259 22.28 -34.93 -25.93
N GLY A 260 23.56 -35.29 -25.93
CA GLY A 260 24.63 -34.54 -26.61
C GLY A 260 25.33 -33.42 -25.80
N ALA A 261 25.14 -33.35 -24.48
CA ALA A 261 25.77 -32.34 -23.63
C ALA A 261 27.27 -32.55 -23.31
N LEU A 262 27.77 -33.78 -23.41
CA LEU A 262 29.21 -34.08 -23.38
C LEU A 262 29.73 -34.28 -24.81
N PRO A 263 31.06 -34.16 -25.04
CA PRO A 263 31.68 -34.40 -26.34
C PRO A 263 31.25 -35.72 -27.00
N ALA A 264 31.29 -35.74 -28.34
CA ALA A 264 31.15 -36.96 -29.15
C ALA A 264 29.79 -37.68 -29.16
N GLY A 265 28.75 -37.15 -28.51
CA GLY A 265 27.50 -37.90 -28.33
C GLY A 265 27.61 -39.00 -27.26
N ILE A 266 28.56 -38.86 -26.33
CA ILE A 266 28.54 -39.62 -25.07
C ILE A 266 27.47 -38.97 -24.18
N ASP A 267 26.24 -39.45 -24.21
CA ASP A 267 25.18 -38.79 -23.43
C ASP A 267 25.49 -38.79 -21.91
N ASN A 268 24.95 -37.79 -21.20
CA ASN A 268 24.81 -37.89 -19.76
C ASN A 268 23.89 -39.07 -19.44
N ALA A 269 24.19 -39.79 -18.36
CA ALA A 269 23.35 -40.93 -18.00
C ALA A 269 21.96 -40.42 -17.62
N VAL A 270 20.92 -40.88 -18.32
CA VAL A 270 19.54 -40.44 -18.05
C VAL A 270 19.09 -41.08 -16.73
N GLY A 271 19.15 -40.29 -15.67
CA GLY A 271 19.07 -40.74 -14.28
C GLY A 271 17.70 -41.21 -13.80
N TYR A 272 16.83 -41.75 -14.65
CA TYR A 272 15.44 -42.10 -14.31
C TYR A 272 15.31 -42.94 -13.02
N THR A 273 16.21 -43.90 -12.80
CA THR A 273 16.23 -44.71 -11.56
C THR A 273 16.71 -43.92 -10.33
N ALA A 274 17.63 -42.96 -10.50
CA ALA A 274 17.98 -41.99 -9.48
C ALA A 274 16.81 -41.02 -9.19
N HIS A 275 16.07 -40.59 -10.21
CA HIS A 275 14.98 -39.61 -10.06
C HIS A 275 13.76 -40.29 -9.41
N ALA A 276 13.38 -41.49 -9.86
CA ALA A 276 12.34 -42.30 -9.23
C ALA A 276 12.72 -42.70 -7.78
N GLY A 277 13.98 -43.09 -7.55
CA GLY A 277 14.49 -43.34 -6.21
C GLY A 277 14.43 -42.09 -5.32
N GLY A 278 14.83 -40.94 -5.86
CA GLY A 278 14.74 -39.64 -5.18
C GLY A 278 13.30 -39.29 -4.80
N PHE A 279 12.37 -39.40 -5.75
CA PHE A 279 10.94 -39.20 -5.55
C PHE A 279 10.37 -40.06 -4.42
N LEU A 280 10.61 -41.38 -4.47
CA LEU A 280 10.11 -42.32 -3.46
C LEU A 280 10.71 -42.06 -2.07
N LEU A 281 12.00 -41.72 -2.00
CA LEU A 281 12.64 -41.34 -0.74
C LEU A 281 12.06 -40.04 -0.18
N GLY A 282 11.91 -39.00 -1.01
CA GLY A 282 11.35 -37.71 -0.59
C GLY A 282 9.89 -37.82 -0.13
N ALA A 283 9.07 -38.57 -0.85
CA ALA A 283 7.72 -38.97 -0.46
C ALA A 283 7.71 -39.69 0.90
N GLY A 284 8.60 -40.67 1.09
CA GLY A 284 8.77 -41.39 2.36
C GLY A 284 9.21 -40.50 3.52
N PHE A 285 10.16 -39.58 3.29
CA PHE A 285 10.60 -38.61 4.30
C PHE A 285 9.48 -37.65 4.69
N ALA A 286 8.73 -37.11 3.73
CA ALA A 286 7.59 -36.23 4.02
C ALA A 286 6.54 -36.94 4.87
N GLY A 287 6.13 -38.15 4.48
CA GLY A 287 5.19 -38.96 5.25
C GLY A 287 5.68 -39.29 6.67
N ALA A 288 6.99 -39.58 6.83
CA ALA A 288 7.59 -39.81 8.14
C ALA A 288 7.65 -38.54 9.01
N ILE A 289 8.14 -37.43 8.47
CA ILE A 289 8.25 -36.13 9.15
C ILE A 289 6.88 -35.64 9.63
N HIS A 290 5.87 -35.75 8.75
CA HIS A 290 4.49 -35.40 9.05
C HIS A 290 3.90 -36.31 10.15
N LYS A 291 4.00 -37.63 10.00
CA LYS A 291 3.50 -38.60 10.99
C LYS A 291 4.19 -38.49 12.36
N MET A 292 5.44 -38.05 12.41
CA MET A 292 6.19 -37.81 13.65
C MET A 292 5.93 -36.43 14.27
N GLY A 293 5.13 -35.57 13.62
CA GLY A 293 4.83 -34.22 14.11
C GLY A 293 6.03 -33.26 14.15
N TRP A 294 7.11 -33.57 13.43
CA TRP A 294 8.35 -32.78 13.46
C TRP A 294 8.18 -31.38 12.85
N GLU A 295 7.19 -31.23 11.97
CA GLU A 295 6.76 -29.95 11.38
C GLU A 295 6.44 -28.91 12.46
N ALA A 296 5.68 -29.28 13.49
CA ALA A 296 5.33 -28.39 14.60
C ALA A 296 6.52 -28.07 15.54
N ARG A 297 7.63 -28.83 15.44
CA ARG A 297 8.80 -28.71 16.32
C ARG A 297 9.96 -27.93 15.70
N TYR A 298 10.10 -27.96 14.38
CA TYR A 298 11.23 -27.35 13.65
C TYR A 298 10.82 -26.46 12.48
N GLY A 299 9.58 -26.57 12.01
CA GLY A 299 9.02 -25.66 11.02
C GLY A 299 8.92 -24.25 11.57
N ARG A 300 9.21 -23.26 10.72
CA ARG A 300 8.73 -21.90 10.94
C ARG A 300 7.31 -21.88 10.40
N ALA A 301 6.34 -21.47 11.21
CA ALA A 301 4.90 -21.33 10.90
C ALA A 301 4.52 -21.96 9.55
N GLY A 302 4.00 -23.19 9.59
CA GLY A 302 3.93 -24.10 8.43
C GLY A 302 3.10 -23.59 7.25
N PRO A 303 2.73 -24.44 6.28
CA PRO A 303 2.03 -23.98 5.09
C PRO A 303 0.71 -23.27 5.37
N GLU A 304 0.09 -23.52 6.53
CA GLU A 304 -0.99 -22.69 7.08
C GLU A 304 -0.65 -21.20 7.25
N ALA A 305 0.60 -20.75 7.15
CA ALA A 305 1.00 -19.33 7.14
C ALA A 305 1.44 -18.82 5.75
N ASN A 306 1.43 -19.71 4.75
CA ASN A 306 1.53 -19.35 3.33
C ASN A 306 0.12 -19.38 2.70
N ALA A 307 -0.71 -20.37 3.07
CA ALA A 307 -2.16 -20.44 2.84
C ALA A 307 -2.97 -19.55 3.80
N ARG A 308 -2.44 -19.21 4.99
CA ARG A 308 -2.84 -18.02 5.76
C ARG A 308 -1.65 -17.06 5.91
N ARG A 309 -1.15 -16.55 4.78
CA ARG A 309 -0.99 -15.09 4.78
C ARG A 309 -2.38 -14.48 5.00
N PRO A 310 -2.51 -13.25 5.52
CA PRO A 310 -3.68 -12.46 5.16
C PRO A 310 -3.77 -12.54 3.64
N GLU A 311 -4.87 -13.09 3.11
CA GLU A 311 -5.06 -13.25 1.66
C GLU A 311 -4.71 -11.91 1.02
N ARG A 312 -3.77 -11.91 0.07
CA ARG A 312 -3.32 -10.68 -0.60
C ARG A 312 -4.56 -9.94 -1.04
N PHE A 313 -4.66 -8.67 -0.65
CA PHE A 313 -5.88 -7.89 -0.75
C PHE A 313 -6.62 -8.17 -2.07
N SER A 314 -7.80 -8.77 -1.98
CA SER A 314 -8.65 -9.13 -3.11
C SER A 314 -9.95 -8.36 -3.01
N LEU A 315 -10.22 -7.51 -4.01
CA LEU A 315 -11.43 -6.72 -4.07
C LEU A 315 -12.68 -7.61 -4.16
N GLU A 316 -12.59 -8.72 -4.89
CA GLU A 316 -13.65 -9.73 -5.01
C GLU A 316 -13.98 -10.37 -3.66
N ARG A 317 -12.97 -10.62 -2.82
CA ARG A 317 -13.17 -11.19 -1.49
C ARG A 317 -13.78 -10.19 -0.52
N VAL A 318 -13.39 -8.92 -0.59
CA VAL A 318 -14.01 -7.83 0.17
C VAL A 318 -15.50 -7.71 -0.20
N ILE A 319 -15.82 -7.69 -1.50
CA ILE A 319 -17.21 -7.67 -1.99
C ILE A 319 -17.98 -8.88 -1.44
N ALA A 320 -17.43 -10.09 -1.54
CA ALA A 320 -18.07 -11.30 -1.03
C ALA A 320 -18.27 -11.29 0.51
N LEU A 321 -17.38 -10.66 1.28
CA LEU A 321 -17.55 -10.49 2.73
C LEU A 321 -18.69 -9.51 3.04
N GLN A 322 -18.79 -8.40 2.31
CA GLN A 322 -19.91 -7.46 2.42
C GLN A 322 -21.26 -8.09 2.01
N GLU A 323 -21.28 -8.92 0.95
CA GLU A 323 -22.46 -9.70 0.56
C GLU A 323 -22.89 -10.72 1.64
N MET A 324 -21.94 -11.22 2.43
CA MET A 324 -22.20 -12.10 3.59
C MET A 324 -22.55 -11.32 4.88
N GLY A 325 -22.46 -9.99 4.87
CA GLY A 325 -22.67 -9.13 6.05
C GLY A 325 -21.52 -9.14 7.07
N ASP A 326 -20.33 -9.61 6.70
CA ASP A 326 -19.13 -9.61 7.56
C ASP A 326 -18.28 -8.35 7.32
N ASP A 327 -18.87 -7.20 7.68
CA ASP A 327 -18.23 -5.88 7.54
C ASP A 327 -17.01 -5.69 8.45
N ASP A 328 -16.90 -6.47 9.54
CA ASP A 328 -15.72 -6.50 10.41
C ASP A 328 -14.52 -7.11 9.68
N ALA A 329 -14.70 -8.26 9.03
CA ALA A 329 -13.65 -8.90 8.23
C ALA A 329 -13.31 -8.08 6.98
N ALA A 330 -14.32 -7.53 6.28
CA ALA A 330 -14.11 -6.65 5.13
C ALA A 330 -13.29 -5.41 5.50
N TYR A 331 -13.58 -4.78 6.65
CA TYR A 331 -12.84 -3.62 7.15
C TYR A 331 -11.39 -3.96 7.48
N ALA A 332 -11.14 -5.08 8.18
CA ALA A 332 -9.78 -5.52 8.50
C ALA A 332 -8.95 -5.81 7.24
N MET A 333 -9.56 -6.43 6.22
CA MET A 333 -8.91 -6.72 4.94
C MET A 333 -8.60 -5.45 4.15
N LEU A 334 -9.52 -4.49 4.10
CA LEU A 334 -9.32 -3.19 3.48
C LEU A 334 -8.23 -2.36 4.18
N ALA A 335 -8.17 -2.38 5.52
CA ALA A 335 -7.16 -1.67 6.29
C ALA A 335 -5.73 -2.13 5.99
N ASP A 336 -5.50 -3.45 5.87
CA ASP A 336 -4.21 -4.02 5.43
C ASP A 336 -3.96 -3.74 3.93
N GLY A 337 -4.99 -3.92 3.10
CA GLY A 337 -4.94 -3.64 1.67
C GLY A 337 -4.53 -2.21 1.33
N VAL A 338 -4.96 -1.21 2.10
CA VAL A 338 -4.56 0.20 1.93
C VAL A 338 -3.10 0.47 2.32
N GLN A 339 -2.49 -0.33 3.19
CA GLN A 339 -1.05 -0.24 3.47
C GLN A 339 -0.21 -0.80 2.33
N GLN A 340 -0.67 -1.90 1.71
CA GLN A 340 0.03 -2.59 0.62
C GLN A 340 -0.17 -1.90 -0.73
N ASN A 341 -1.41 -1.48 -1.02
CA ASN A 341 -1.88 -0.95 -2.30
C ASN A 341 -2.32 0.52 -2.21
N ALA A 342 -1.58 1.36 -1.47
CA ALA A 342 -1.87 2.78 -1.19
C ALA A 342 -2.04 3.72 -2.41
N ARG A 343 -1.93 3.21 -3.64
CA ARG A 343 -2.15 3.92 -4.93
C ARG A 343 -3.35 3.41 -5.73
N ASN A 344 -3.99 2.31 -5.31
CA ASN A 344 -5.17 1.80 -5.97
C ASN A 344 -6.39 2.56 -5.45
N ARG A 345 -7.08 3.27 -6.36
CA ARG A 345 -8.22 4.14 -6.03
C ARG A 345 -9.34 3.35 -5.36
N ASP A 346 -9.73 2.22 -5.94
CA ASP A 346 -10.91 1.47 -5.54
C ASP A 346 -10.77 0.88 -4.12
N VAL A 347 -9.54 0.51 -3.76
CA VAL A 347 -9.18 0.02 -2.42
C VAL A 347 -9.31 1.13 -1.37
N VAL A 348 -8.81 2.32 -1.69
CA VAL A 348 -8.85 3.47 -0.78
C VAL A 348 -10.27 4.02 -0.64
N THR A 349 -11.06 4.08 -1.72
CA THR A 349 -12.45 4.54 -1.66
C THR A 349 -13.38 3.54 -0.97
N MET A 350 -13.21 2.22 -1.18
CA MET A 350 -13.96 1.22 -0.41
C MET A 350 -13.57 1.23 1.07
N PHE A 351 -12.29 1.38 1.40
CA PHE A 351 -11.86 1.50 2.80
C PHE A 351 -12.42 2.75 3.46
N TRP A 352 -12.42 3.88 2.75
CA TRP A 352 -13.02 5.12 3.22
C TRP A 352 -14.52 4.97 3.49
N ARG A 353 -15.28 4.44 2.52
CA ARG A 353 -16.73 4.22 2.66
C ARG A 353 -17.04 3.35 3.89
N LEU A 354 -16.38 2.21 4.04
CA LEU A 354 -16.61 1.32 5.16
C LEU A 354 -16.13 1.92 6.50
N SER A 355 -15.14 2.81 6.47
CA SER A 355 -14.73 3.60 7.64
C SER A 355 -15.78 4.64 8.05
N VAL A 356 -16.50 5.22 7.09
CA VAL A 356 -17.63 6.15 7.36
C VAL A 356 -18.83 5.40 7.91
N GLU A 357 -19.16 4.23 7.36
CA GLU A 357 -20.26 3.37 7.82
C GLU A 357 -20.02 2.85 9.27
N ARG A 358 -18.75 2.76 9.70
CA ARG A 358 -18.32 2.26 11.02
C ARG A 358 -17.87 3.33 12.02
N ASP A 359 -18.07 4.62 11.70
CA ASP A 359 -17.60 5.77 12.49
C ASP A 359 -16.10 5.74 12.87
N SER A 360 -15.27 5.18 11.97
CA SER A 360 -13.82 4.98 12.15
C SER A 360 -13.00 5.77 11.12
N VAL A 361 -13.50 6.95 10.75
CA VAL A 361 -13.03 7.78 9.63
C VAL A 361 -11.53 8.14 9.75
N ASP A 362 -11.05 8.41 10.97
CA ASP A 362 -9.65 8.79 11.24
C ASP A 362 -8.61 7.78 10.72
N ALA A 363 -8.97 6.48 10.65
CA ALA A 363 -8.08 5.45 10.12
C ALA A 363 -7.85 5.57 8.60
N ALA A 364 -8.86 6.08 7.86
CA ALA A 364 -8.82 6.18 6.40
C ALA A 364 -8.34 7.54 5.88
N VAL A 365 -8.44 8.61 6.67
CA VAL A 365 -7.96 9.96 6.30
C VAL A 365 -6.54 9.95 5.69
N PRO A 366 -5.50 9.31 6.30
CA PRO A 366 -4.15 9.33 5.74
C PRO A 366 -4.02 8.68 4.36
N ALA A 367 -4.95 7.77 4.00
CA ALA A 367 -4.98 7.14 2.69
C ALA A 367 -5.66 8.04 1.65
N MET A 368 -6.79 8.65 2.00
CA MET A 368 -7.48 9.62 1.13
C MET A 368 -6.59 10.83 0.81
N LEU A 369 -5.84 11.36 1.79
CA LEU A 369 -4.88 12.46 1.54
C LEU A 369 -3.78 12.07 0.53
N ARG A 370 -3.37 10.80 0.49
CA ARG A 370 -2.42 10.29 -0.52
C ARG A 370 -3.07 10.14 -1.89
N LEU A 371 -4.31 9.66 -1.95
CA LEU A 371 -5.09 9.52 -3.18
C LEU A 371 -5.32 10.89 -3.84
N VAL A 372 -5.79 11.89 -3.09
CA VAL A 372 -6.02 13.26 -3.60
C VAL A 372 -4.74 13.88 -4.15
N ARG A 373 -3.58 13.71 -3.49
CA ARG A 373 -2.28 14.18 -4.04
C ARG A 373 -1.93 13.52 -5.38
N GLU A 374 -2.28 12.25 -5.57
CA GLU A 374 -1.99 11.50 -6.79
C GLU A 374 -2.97 11.87 -7.92
N GLU A 375 -4.23 12.11 -7.59
CA GLU A 375 -5.26 12.58 -8.54
C GLU A 375 -4.91 13.97 -9.09
N LEU A 376 -4.50 14.91 -8.22
CA LEU A 376 -3.97 16.22 -8.63
C LEU A 376 -2.69 16.12 -9.47
N ARG A 377 -1.83 15.11 -9.24
CA ARG A 377 -0.66 14.87 -10.11
C ARG A 377 -1.04 14.37 -11.49
N ARG A 378 -2.16 13.66 -11.62
CA ARG A 378 -2.68 13.13 -12.89
C ARG A 378 -3.59 14.11 -13.63
N GLY A 379 -3.89 15.27 -13.04
CA GLY A 379 -4.85 16.24 -13.58
C GLY A 379 -6.31 15.80 -13.45
N ALA A 380 -6.60 14.85 -12.55
CA ALA A 380 -7.95 14.35 -12.27
C ALA A 380 -8.70 15.27 -11.29
N ASP A 381 -8.66 16.58 -11.57
CA ASP A 381 -8.98 17.64 -10.62
C ASP A 381 -10.41 17.53 -10.07
N ALA A 382 -11.40 17.18 -10.89
CA ALA A 382 -12.79 16.98 -10.46
C ALA A 382 -12.95 15.85 -9.43
N VAL A 383 -12.14 14.78 -9.55
CA VAL A 383 -12.15 13.67 -8.59
C VAL A 383 -11.47 14.09 -7.29
N ALA A 384 -10.34 14.80 -7.40
CA ALA A 384 -9.61 15.32 -6.24
C ALA A 384 -10.45 16.30 -5.40
N VAL A 385 -11.22 17.19 -6.06
CA VAL A 385 -12.16 18.11 -5.40
C VAL A 385 -13.29 17.34 -4.70
N ALA A 386 -13.92 16.36 -5.38
CA ALA A 386 -14.97 15.55 -4.79
C ALA A 386 -14.50 14.79 -3.53
N HIS A 387 -13.33 14.16 -3.58
CA HIS A 387 -12.72 13.50 -2.42
C HIS A 387 -12.28 14.48 -1.32
N TRP A 388 -11.76 15.66 -1.67
CA TRP A 388 -11.44 16.71 -0.70
C TRP A 388 -12.68 17.17 0.08
N ARG A 389 -13.79 17.42 -0.62
CA ARG A 389 -15.07 17.83 -0.03
C ARG A 389 -15.60 16.75 0.92
N GLU A 390 -15.58 15.48 0.51
CA GLU A 390 -16.05 14.36 1.32
C GLU A 390 -15.23 14.17 2.61
N VAL A 391 -13.90 14.22 2.51
CA VAL A 391 -13.00 14.11 3.66
C VAL A 391 -13.16 15.31 4.60
N THR A 392 -13.28 16.53 4.06
CA THR A 392 -13.45 17.75 4.86
C THR A 392 -14.79 17.79 5.58
N ALA A 393 -15.87 17.31 4.95
CA ALA A 393 -17.19 17.21 5.56
C ALA A 393 -17.26 16.21 6.74
N LYS A 394 -16.52 15.10 6.66
CA LYS A 394 -16.46 14.09 7.74
C LYS A 394 -15.38 14.38 8.78
N ARG A 395 -14.28 15.04 8.40
CA ARG A 395 -13.18 15.40 9.28
C ARG A 395 -12.63 16.79 8.96
N PRO A 396 -13.25 17.86 9.50
CA PRO A 396 -12.74 19.22 9.36
C PRO A 396 -11.27 19.30 9.83
N GLY A 397 -10.43 19.99 9.06
CA GLY A 397 -9.00 20.10 9.35
C GLY A 397 -8.14 18.89 8.92
N ALA A 398 -8.69 17.85 8.28
CA ALA A 398 -7.93 16.69 7.82
C ALA A 398 -6.80 17.02 6.82
N PHE A 399 -6.99 18.04 5.98
CA PHE A 399 -5.92 18.61 5.15
C PHE A 399 -5.18 19.68 5.97
N ASP A 400 -4.04 19.32 6.58
CA ASP A 400 -3.17 20.23 7.33
C ASP A 400 -1.85 20.58 6.61
N ASP A 401 -1.70 20.11 5.36
CA ASP A 401 -0.58 20.36 4.45
C ASP A 401 -0.97 21.43 3.41
N PRO A 402 -0.49 22.68 3.54
CA PRO A 402 -0.80 23.75 2.60
C PRO A 402 -0.34 23.46 1.17
N ALA A 403 0.67 22.60 0.95
CA ALA A 403 1.16 22.28 -0.38
C ALA A 403 0.16 21.44 -1.21
N ILE A 404 -0.78 20.76 -0.56
CA ILE A 404 -1.95 20.14 -1.24
C ILE A 404 -2.99 21.22 -1.52
N LEU A 405 -3.30 22.05 -0.52
CA LEU A 405 -4.38 23.03 -0.62
C LEU A 405 -4.12 24.11 -1.67
N ILE A 406 -2.89 24.62 -1.83
CA ILE A 406 -2.54 25.55 -2.93
C ILE A 406 -2.74 24.96 -4.34
N ARG A 407 -2.82 23.62 -4.47
CA ARG A 407 -3.15 22.94 -5.73
C ARG A 407 -4.65 22.66 -5.87
N LEU A 408 -5.34 22.44 -4.77
CA LEU A 408 -6.80 22.29 -4.73
C LEU A 408 -7.53 23.61 -4.97
N ILE A 409 -7.08 24.72 -4.38
CA ILE A 409 -7.78 26.02 -4.45
C ILE A 409 -8.10 26.43 -5.90
N PRO A 410 -7.17 26.43 -6.88
CA PRO A 410 -7.50 26.73 -8.28
C PRO A 410 -8.39 25.69 -8.97
N ALA A 411 -8.38 24.43 -8.50
CA ALA A 411 -9.24 23.37 -9.01
C ALA A 411 -10.68 23.54 -8.51
N ILE A 412 -10.86 23.72 -7.19
CA ILE A 412 -12.14 24.03 -6.53
C ILE A 412 -12.79 25.22 -7.23
N ARG A 413 -12.06 26.34 -7.35
CA ARG A 413 -12.53 27.58 -8.01
C ARG A 413 -13.10 27.37 -9.43
N ARG A 414 -12.60 26.37 -10.16
CA ARG A 414 -12.98 26.08 -11.55
C ARG A 414 -14.09 25.03 -11.67
N ILE A 415 -14.32 24.24 -10.62
CA ILE A 415 -15.23 23.07 -10.61
C ILE A 415 -16.48 23.35 -9.80
N GLU A 416 -16.32 24.08 -8.69
CA GLU A 416 -17.37 24.53 -7.78
C GLU A 416 -17.44 26.08 -7.88
N ASP A 417 -17.04 26.82 -6.84
CA ASP A 417 -17.21 28.27 -6.76
C ASP A 417 -16.11 28.96 -5.92
N ASP A 418 -16.10 30.30 -5.91
CA ASP A 418 -15.12 31.11 -5.18
C ASP A 418 -15.32 31.01 -3.64
N GLU A 419 -16.54 30.79 -3.14
CA GLU A 419 -16.83 30.69 -1.69
C GLU A 419 -16.25 29.39 -1.09
N THR A 420 -16.44 28.27 -1.78
CA THR A 420 -15.89 26.96 -1.44
C THR A 420 -14.36 26.97 -1.57
N ALA A 421 -13.81 27.73 -2.53
CA ALA A 421 -12.36 27.95 -2.61
C ALA A 421 -11.82 28.74 -1.39
N VAL A 422 -12.58 29.70 -0.84
CA VAL A 422 -12.22 30.42 0.40
C VAL A 422 -12.19 29.49 1.61
N VAL A 423 -13.04 28.46 1.68
CA VAL A 423 -12.95 27.43 2.75
C VAL A 423 -11.59 26.72 2.72
N ALA A 424 -11.12 26.33 1.52
CA ALA A 424 -9.80 25.72 1.35
C ALA A 424 -8.64 26.69 1.65
N VAL A 425 -8.79 27.98 1.34
CA VAL A 425 -7.83 29.04 1.73
C VAL A 425 -7.74 29.16 3.26
N ARG A 426 -8.88 29.26 3.96
CA ARG A 426 -8.91 29.37 5.43
C ARG A 426 -8.32 28.14 6.11
N GLN A 427 -8.59 26.94 5.59
CA GLN A 427 -7.97 25.71 6.07
C GLN A 427 -6.44 25.72 5.86
N ALA A 428 -5.96 26.24 4.74
CA ALA A 428 -4.53 26.38 4.48
C ALA A 428 -3.86 27.48 5.34
N ALA A 429 -4.63 28.48 5.79
CA ALA A 429 -4.15 29.60 6.61
C ALA A 429 -3.76 29.20 8.04
N ASP A 430 -4.28 28.09 8.58
CA ASP A 430 -3.86 27.57 9.90
C ASP A 430 -2.70 26.57 9.81
N TRP A 431 -1.68 26.88 9.00
CA TRP A 431 -0.51 26.02 8.88
C TRP A 431 0.31 25.98 10.18
N LYS A 432 0.79 24.80 10.55
CA LYS A 432 1.66 24.60 11.72
C LYS A 432 3.05 25.21 11.44
N GLN A 433 3.67 25.82 12.45
CA GLN A 433 5.02 26.38 12.27
C GLN A 433 6.01 25.29 11.82
N GLY A 434 6.65 25.51 10.67
CA GLY A 434 7.56 24.55 10.05
C GLY A 434 6.93 23.54 9.08
N SER A 435 5.60 23.54 8.86
CA SER A 435 4.96 22.64 7.89
C SER A 435 4.94 23.16 6.44
N ALA A 436 5.24 24.44 6.22
CA ALA A 436 5.24 25.09 4.90
C ALA A 436 6.54 25.88 4.66
N THR A 437 7.00 25.91 3.40
CA THR A 437 8.13 26.75 2.96
C THR A 437 7.66 28.18 2.68
N ALA A 438 8.61 29.13 2.65
CA ALA A 438 8.33 30.52 2.31
C ALA A 438 7.56 30.67 0.98
N ASP A 439 7.95 29.91 -0.05
CA ASP A 439 7.28 29.93 -1.36
C ASP A 439 5.84 29.42 -1.31
N VAL A 440 5.55 28.39 -0.51
CA VAL A 440 4.20 27.84 -0.32
C VAL A 440 3.31 28.86 0.38
N VAL A 441 3.81 29.53 1.42
CA VAL A 441 3.07 30.58 2.14
C VAL A 441 2.85 31.81 1.26
N LEU A 442 3.85 32.23 0.47
CA LEU A 442 3.71 33.34 -0.48
C LEU A 442 2.70 33.02 -1.58
N GLN A 443 2.71 31.79 -2.11
CA GLN A 443 1.73 31.35 -3.11
C GLN A 443 0.32 31.25 -2.51
N LEU A 444 0.17 30.81 -1.26
CA LEU A 444 -1.10 30.87 -0.55
C LEU A 444 -1.59 32.33 -0.38
N ALA A 445 -0.71 33.26 0.00
CA ALA A 445 -1.05 34.67 0.15
C ALA A 445 -1.54 35.29 -1.17
N ARG A 446 -0.93 34.94 -2.31
CA ARG A 446 -1.40 35.35 -3.65
C ARG A 446 -2.78 34.77 -3.98
N LEU A 447 -2.99 33.47 -3.76
CA LEU A 447 -4.28 32.82 -3.99
C LEU A 447 -5.39 33.41 -3.11
N ALA A 448 -5.09 33.72 -1.85
CA ALA A 448 -6.03 34.38 -0.94
C ALA A 448 -6.35 35.81 -1.41
N ALA A 449 -5.35 36.58 -1.85
CA ALA A 449 -5.52 37.94 -2.36
C ALA A 449 -6.42 38.06 -3.61
N ASP A 450 -6.55 36.98 -4.37
CA ASP A 450 -7.42 36.88 -5.56
C ASP A 450 -8.84 36.35 -5.23
N LEU A 451 -9.11 35.96 -3.98
CA LEU A 451 -10.34 35.30 -3.52
C LEU A 451 -11.06 36.03 -2.37
N ASP A 452 -10.39 36.23 -1.23
CA ASP A 452 -10.94 36.92 -0.05
C ASP A 452 -9.89 37.85 0.58
N PRO A 453 -10.07 39.18 0.50
CA PRO A 453 -9.19 40.16 1.15
C PRO A 453 -8.94 39.91 2.65
N SER A 454 -9.92 39.36 3.36
CA SER A 454 -9.86 39.12 4.80
C SER A 454 -8.90 37.95 5.09
N SER A 455 -9.13 36.81 4.46
CA SER A 455 -8.23 35.64 4.52
C SER A 455 -6.83 35.99 4.00
N ALA A 456 -6.71 36.85 3.00
CA ALA A 456 -5.42 37.34 2.49
C ALA A 456 -4.63 38.12 3.55
N PHE A 457 -5.28 39.04 4.26
CA PHE A 457 -4.66 39.81 5.34
C PHE A 457 -4.20 38.91 6.48
N GLU A 458 -5.00 37.92 6.90
CA GLU A 458 -4.64 36.95 7.94
C GLU A 458 -3.41 36.11 7.56
N VAL A 459 -3.40 35.51 6.36
CA VAL A 459 -2.26 34.74 5.83
C VAL A 459 -1.00 35.60 5.81
N VAL A 460 -1.10 36.84 5.31
CA VAL A 460 0.04 37.75 5.19
C VAL A 460 0.57 38.18 6.57
N GLN A 461 -0.29 38.49 7.53
CA GLN A 461 0.12 38.86 8.90
C GLN A 461 0.79 37.69 9.61
N ARG A 462 0.24 36.47 9.51
CA ARG A 462 0.83 35.25 10.06
C ARG A 462 2.17 34.91 9.40
N ALA A 463 2.32 35.17 8.09
CA ALA A 463 3.58 35.03 7.38
C ALA A 463 4.64 36.03 7.87
N LEU A 464 4.29 37.32 7.98
CA LEU A 464 5.23 38.39 8.39
C LEU A 464 5.71 38.26 9.84
N ALA A 465 4.91 37.64 10.72
CA ALA A 465 5.32 37.27 12.07
C ALA A 465 6.40 36.16 12.11
N GLY A 466 6.56 35.40 11.02
CA GLY A 466 7.55 34.34 10.88
C GLY A 466 8.96 34.83 10.54
N LYS A 467 9.94 33.94 10.78
CA LYS A 467 11.33 34.06 10.32
C LYS A 467 11.57 32.99 9.26
N GLY A 468 12.00 33.39 8.06
CA GLY A 468 12.24 32.45 6.95
C GLY A 468 12.02 32.99 5.53
N PHE A 469 11.55 34.23 5.38
CA PHE A 469 11.40 34.91 4.10
C PHE A 469 12.64 35.74 3.75
N ASP A 470 13.02 35.77 2.47
CA ASP A 470 14.03 36.70 1.97
C ASP A 470 13.49 38.15 1.85
N GLU A 471 14.37 39.09 1.51
CA GLU A 471 14.03 40.52 1.43
C GLU A 471 12.98 40.83 0.35
N ALA A 472 13.00 40.11 -0.78
CA ALA A 472 12.04 40.31 -1.87
C ALA A 472 10.67 39.70 -1.54
N GLN A 473 10.64 38.47 -1.01
CA GLN A 473 9.44 37.81 -0.52
C GLN A 473 8.78 38.62 0.60
N ARG A 474 9.57 39.19 1.52
CA ARG A 474 9.06 40.03 2.61
C ARG A 474 8.49 41.35 2.10
N ALA A 475 9.16 42.01 1.15
CA ALA A 475 8.63 43.22 0.51
C ALA A 475 7.30 42.95 -0.23
N GLU A 476 7.16 41.79 -0.89
CA GLU A 476 5.89 41.41 -1.54
C GLU A 476 4.77 41.16 -0.53
N LEU A 477 5.05 40.44 0.56
CA LEU A 477 4.09 40.26 1.65
C LEU A 477 3.69 41.59 2.29
N GLU A 478 4.61 42.53 2.50
CA GLU A 478 4.29 43.86 3.02
C GLU A 478 3.47 44.70 2.04
N ALA A 479 3.68 44.56 0.73
CA ALA A 479 2.83 45.17 -0.30
C ALA A 479 1.41 44.58 -0.32
N LEU A 480 1.28 43.25 -0.21
CA LEU A 480 -0.03 42.59 -0.06
C LEU A 480 -0.73 43.03 1.25
N ARG A 481 0.00 43.15 2.36
CA ARG A 481 -0.54 43.69 3.62
C ARG A 481 -1.08 45.11 3.43
N GLY A 482 -0.33 45.98 2.76
CA GLY A 482 -0.74 47.36 2.50
C GLY A 482 -1.97 47.48 1.60
N ARG A 483 -2.15 46.54 0.65
CA ARG A 483 -3.33 46.48 -0.23
C ARG A 483 -4.63 46.13 0.51
N PHE A 484 -4.53 45.37 1.59
CA PHE A 484 -5.68 44.85 2.35
C PHE A 484 -5.65 45.23 3.83
N ALA A 485 -4.92 46.29 4.19
CA ALA A 485 -4.87 46.77 5.56
C ALA A 485 -6.25 47.32 5.96
N PRO A 486 -6.81 46.93 7.11
CA PRO A 486 -7.98 47.61 7.65
C PRO A 486 -7.62 49.07 7.90
N GLU A 487 -8.53 50.00 7.57
CA GLU A 487 -8.33 51.43 7.84
C GLU A 487 -8.08 51.63 9.35
N GLU A 488 -6.97 52.29 9.71
CA GLU A 488 -6.68 52.54 11.11
C GLU A 488 -7.78 53.41 11.73
N PRO A 489 -8.38 52.99 12.86
CA PRO A 489 -9.28 53.87 13.60
C PRO A 489 -8.46 55.04 14.16
N GLY A 490 -8.62 56.21 13.53
CA GLY A 490 -7.94 57.44 13.91
C GLY A 490 -8.11 57.72 15.41
N GLY A 491 -6.99 57.94 16.09
CA GLY A 491 -6.95 57.99 17.55
C GLY A 491 -7.87 59.08 18.14
N ILE A 492 -8.67 58.68 19.13
CA ILE A 492 -9.32 59.59 20.07
C ILE A 492 -8.82 59.21 21.47
N GLU A 493 -8.52 60.23 22.28
CA GLU A 493 -7.95 60.07 23.61
C GLU A 493 -8.84 59.24 24.55
N VAL A 494 -8.20 58.51 25.46
CA VAL A 494 -8.87 57.73 26.50
C VAL A 494 -9.50 58.69 27.51
N ALA A 495 -10.81 58.93 27.36
CA ALA A 495 -11.62 59.46 28.44
C ALA A 495 -11.97 58.32 29.42
N SER A 496 -11.65 58.53 30.69
CA SER A 496 -11.86 57.58 31.79
C SER A 496 -13.34 57.25 32.00
N ALA A 497 -13.60 56.05 32.54
CA ALA A 497 -14.93 55.64 32.98
C ALA A 497 -15.45 56.53 34.12
N GLU A 498 -16.66 57.10 33.95
CA GLU A 498 -17.72 57.26 34.97
C GLU A 498 -18.88 58.10 34.41
N GLU A 499 -20.01 57.44 34.09
CA GLU A 499 -21.38 57.84 34.51
C GLU A 499 -22.43 56.93 33.82
N LYS A 500 -23.42 56.47 34.60
CA LYS A 500 -24.65 55.84 34.10
C LYS A 500 -25.68 56.94 33.79
N PRO A 501 -26.17 57.10 32.55
CA PRO A 501 -27.33 57.94 32.27
C PRO A 501 -28.64 57.15 32.47
N ASP A 502 -29.59 57.83 33.09
CA ASP A 502 -30.98 57.46 33.36
C ASP A 502 -31.73 56.93 32.09
N PRO A 503 -32.51 55.83 32.15
CA PRO A 503 -33.13 55.23 30.97
C PRO A 503 -34.31 56.08 30.47
N ARG A 504 -34.06 56.90 29.44
CA ARG A 504 -35.14 57.64 28.75
C ARG A 504 -35.86 56.73 27.74
N PRO A 505 -37.18 56.90 27.52
CA PRO A 505 -38.01 55.89 26.86
C PRO A 505 -37.74 55.76 25.36
N ASN A 506 -37.80 54.53 24.86
CA ASN A 506 -37.57 54.13 23.46
C ASN A 506 -38.27 55.02 22.43
N ALA A 507 -37.46 55.82 21.74
CA ALA A 507 -37.87 56.67 20.60
C ALA A 507 -37.52 56.03 19.24
N PHE A 508 -37.64 54.70 19.12
CA PHE A 508 -37.27 53.97 17.90
C PHE A 508 -38.38 53.01 17.46
N TYR A 509 -39.27 53.54 16.63
CA TYR A 509 -40.07 52.84 15.63
C TYR A 509 -40.66 53.94 14.73
N ASP A 510 -40.10 54.09 13.54
CA ASP A 510 -40.74 54.72 12.39
C ASP A 510 -41.06 53.58 11.42
N GLU A 511 -42.24 53.58 10.81
CA GLU A 511 -42.71 52.45 9.98
C GLU A 511 -41.99 52.37 8.61
N SER A 512 -41.21 53.40 8.26
CA SER A 512 -40.65 53.61 6.93
C SER A 512 -39.28 52.97 6.64
N ASP A 513 -38.49 52.59 7.66
CA ASP A 513 -37.13 52.04 7.46
C ASP A 513 -37.13 50.51 7.36
N ARG A 514 -37.42 49.94 6.17
CA ARG A 514 -37.53 48.50 5.89
C ARG A 514 -36.61 48.00 4.77
N SER A 515 -35.38 47.62 5.13
CA SER A 515 -34.48 46.68 4.43
C SER A 515 -33.27 46.40 5.36
N GLU A 516 -32.36 45.43 5.18
CA GLU A 516 -32.32 44.18 4.39
C GLU A 516 -31.97 43.02 5.37
N PHE A 517 -32.31 41.77 5.03
CA PHE A 517 -31.78 40.57 5.72
C PHE A 517 -31.54 39.44 4.71
N GLY A 518 -30.49 38.62 4.94
CA GLY A 518 -30.14 37.47 4.12
C GLY A 518 -30.99 36.23 4.42
N GLU A 519 -30.74 35.14 3.68
CA GLU A 519 -31.58 33.93 3.69
C GLU A 519 -31.82 33.33 5.09
N ILE A 520 -33.06 32.84 5.27
CA ILE A 520 -33.66 32.53 6.57
C ILE A 520 -33.81 31.00 6.69
N GLY A 521 -33.28 30.43 7.78
CA GLY A 521 -33.16 28.97 7.96
C GLY A 521 -34.11 28.37 8.99
N ASP A 522 -34.03 27.04 9.14
CA ASP A 522 -34.93 26.23 9.97
C ASP A 522 -34.20 25.66 11.21
N LEU A 523 -34.85 25.71 12.37
CA LEU A 523 -34.38 25.07 13.61
C LEU A 523 -34.49 23.54 13.60
N SER A 524 -35.29 22.94 12.72
CA SER A 524 -35.44 21.47 12.66
C SER A 524 -34.12 20.73 12.38
N ALA A 525 -33.11 21.43 11.84
CA ALA A 525 -31.75 20.93 11.67
C ALA A 525 -30.95 20.78 12.98
N LEU A 526 -31.36 21.46 14.06
CA LEU A 526 -30.78 21.35 15.40
C LEU A 526 -31.62 20.38 16.24
N ASN A 527 -31.30 19.09 16.12
CA ASN A 527 -32.03 17.98 16.73
C ASN A 527 -31.80 17.85 18.26
N GLU A 528 -32.06 18.92 19.02
CA GLU A 528 -31.78 19.03 20.45
C GLU A 528 -32.99 19.55 21.25
N ARG A 529 -33.16 19.05 22.49
CA ARG A 529 -34.21 19.51 23.41
C ARG A 529 -33.77 20.78 24.15
N PHE A 530 -34.50 21.88 23.96
CA PHE A 530 -34.35 23.10 24.73
C PHE A 530 -34.94 22.96 26.15
N PRO A 531 -34.15 23.12 27.24
CA PRO A 531 -34.67 23.28 28.59
C PRO A 531 -35.02 24.76 28.84
N GLU A 532 -36.18 25.04 29.44
CA GLU A 532 -36.65 26.41 29.73
C GLU A 532 -35.65 27.21 30.60
N ASP A 533 -34.93 26.51 31.48
CA ASP A 533 -33.94 27.10 32.41
C ASP A 533 -32.59 27.48 31.75
N SER A 534 -32.46 27.39 30.42
CA SER A 534 -31.20 27.68 29.70
C SER A 534 -31.08 29.10 29.12
N ILE A 535 -32.09 29.95 29.31
CA ILE A 535 -32.09 31.34 28.83
C ILE A 535 -31.47 32.27 29.88
N THR A 536 -30.42 33.00 29.51
CA THR A 536 -29.78 34.01 30.37
C THR A 536 -29.81 35.38 29.71
N GLU A 537 -30.27 36.43 30.41
CA GLU A 537 -30.15 37.81 29.91
C GLU A 537 -28.69 38.28 29.91
N GLY A 538 -28.32 39.02 28.86
CA GLY A 538 -26.96 39.53 28.69
C GLY A 538 -26.92 40.89 27.99
N VAL A 539 -26.00 41.75 28.43
CA VAL A 539 -25.77 43.08 27.85
C VAL A 539 -24.52 43.03 26.97
N PRO A 540 -24.62 43.19 25.64
CA PRO A 540 -23.47 43.16 24.74
C PRO A 540 -22.60 44.41 24.92
N SER A 541 -21.27 44.23 25.02
CA SER A 541 -20.29 45.30 25.25
C SER A 541 -19.41 45.58 24.04
N ALA A 542 -19.08 44.56 23.24
CA ALA A 542 -18.32 44.68 22.00
C ALA A 542 -18.50 43.46 21.08
N ILE A 543 -18.26 43.65 19.78
CA ILE A 543 -18.17 42.57 18.79
C ILE A 543 -16.77 42.59 18.19
N ASN A 544 -16.03 41.50 18.35
CA ASN A 544 -14.65 41.33 17.93
C ASN A 544 -14.50 40.05 17.09
N ALA A 545 -13.39 39.90 16.37
CA ALA A 545 -13.07 38.66 15.65
C ALA A 545 -13.09 37.42 16.55
N ASP A 546 -12.68 37.58 17.82
CA ASP A 546 -12.67 36.50 18.83
C ASP A 546 -14.07 36.08 19.32
N GLY A 547 -15.09 36.94 19.16
CA GLY A 547 -16.41 36.69 19.75
C GLY A 547 -17.27 37.93 20.01
N LEU A 548 -18.52 37.65 20.38
CA LEU A 548 -19.44 38.61 20.98
C LEU A 548 -19.14 38.70 22.48
N ARG A 549 -18.72 39.87 22.98
CA ARG A 549 -18.57 40.11 24.43
C ARG A 549 -19.90 40.54 25.04
N VAL A 550 -20.29 39.85 26.10
CA VAL A 550 -21.56 40.04 26.81
C VAL A 550 -21.31 40.04 28.31
N THR A 551 -21.86 41.03 29.01
CA THR A 551 -21.96 40.98 30.47
C THR A 551 -23.19 40.18 30.86
N VAL A 552 -22.97 39.06 31.55
CA VAL A 552 -24.01 38.11 31.97
C VAL A 552 -24.20 38.24 33.49
N GLY A 553 -25.46 38.31 33.94
CA GLY A 553 -25.78 38.40 35.38
C GLY A 553 -25.33 39.70 36.09
N GLY A 554 -24.93 40.73 35.34
CA GLY A 554 -24.63 42.07 35.86
C GLY A 554 -23.16 42.39 36.16
N ASP A 555 -22.35 41.39 36.55
CA ASP A 555 -20.96 41.60 37.01
C ASP A 555 -19.87 40.89 36.18
N GLN A 556 -20.21 39.90 35.32
CA GLN A 556 -19.21 39.09 34.62
C GLN A 556 -19.25 39.26 33.09
N GLU A 557 -18.25 39.96 32.54
CA GLU A 557 -18.02 40.02 31.08
C GLU A 557 -17.47 38.68 30.58
N THR A 558 -18.14 38.11 29.58
CA THR A 558 -17.83 36.82 28.97
C THR A 558 -17.75 36.97 27.45
N THR A 559 -16.71 36.40 26.82
CA THR A 559 -16.61 36.35 25.35
C THR A 559 -17.25 35.06 24.84
N ILE A 560 -18.34 35.20 24.07
CA ILE A 560 -18.95 34.11 23.31
C ILE A 560 -18.16 33.96 22.01
N ALA A 561 -17.33 32.92 21.92
CA ALA A 561 -16.57 32.64 20.71
C ALA A 561 -17.51 32.46 19.51
N ILE A 562 -17.20 33.13 18.39
CA ILE A 562 -18.02 33.12 17.16
C ILE A 562 -18.40 31.69 16.72
N ALA A 563 -17.44 30.76 16.77
CA ALA A 563 -17.62 29.36 16.39
C ALA A 563 -18.60 28.55 17.28
N ARG A 564 -19.04 29.09 18.43
CA ARG A 564 -20.05 28.48 19.29
C ARG A 564 -21.47 28.98 19.02
N ILE A 565 -21.64 30.05 18.23
CA ILE A 565 -22.96 30.59 17.90
C ILE A 565 -23.56 29.73 16.78
N ARG A 566 -24.73 29.13 17.02
CA ARG A 566 -25.41 28.21 16.07
C ARG A 566 -26.60 28.84 15.38
N ALA A 567 -27.35 29.67 16.10
CA ALA A 567 -28.49 30.41 15.58
C ALA A 567 -28.59 31.78 16.28
N VAL A 568 -29.31 32.71 15.65
CA VAL A 568 -29.69 34.01 16.21
C VAL A 568 -31.15 34.27 15.88
N SER A 569 -32.00 34.48 16.87
CA SER A 569 -33.38 34.92 16.63
C SER A 569 -33.51 36.42 16.83
N VAL A 570 -34.25 37.11 15.96
CA VAL A 570 -34.57 38.55 16.09
C VAL A 570 -36.07 38.74 15.99
N VAL A 571 -36.68 39.17 17.10
CA VAL A 571 -38.14 39.31 17.20
C VAL A 571 -38.55 40.56 17.98
N GLY A 572 -39.66 41.16 17.63
CA GLY A 572 -40.35 42.14 18.49
C GLY A 572 -41.30 41.41 19.44
N VAL A 573 -41.36 41.85 20.70
CA VAL A 573 -42.29 41.27 21.69
C VAL A 573 -43.07 42.38 22.40
N ARG A 574 -44.40 42.28 22.37
CA ARG A 574 -45.34 43.17 23.08
C ARG A 574 -45.46 42.75 24.55
N GLY A 575 -46.03 43.63 25.37
CA GLY A 575 -46.30 43.35 26.80
C GLY A 575 -45.11 43.51 27.75
N MET A 576 -43.87 43.57 27.26
CA MET A 576 -42.67 43.82 28.09
C MET A 576 -42.39 45.31 28.37
N GLY A 577 -43.16 46.22 27.75
CA GLY A 577 -43.02 47.66 27.90
C GLY A 577 -44.15 48.44 27.19
N PRO A 578 -44.10 49.78 27.19
CA PRO A 578 -45.12 50.63 26.55
C PRO A 578 -45.08 50.62 25.00
N LYS A 579 -44.03 50.00 24.42
CA LYS A 579 -43.86 49.70 22.99
C LYS A 579 -43.27 48.29 22.87
N PRO A 580 -43.33 47.63 21.71
CA PRO A 580 -42.62 46.38 21.48
C PRO A 580 -41.12 46.55 21.75
N ILE A 581 -40.51 45.57 22.43
CA ILE A 581 -39.06 45.50 22.66
C ILE A 581 -38.49 44.47 21.69
N VAL A 582 -37.36 44.75 21.06
CA VAL A 582 -36.69 43.77 20.18
C VAL A 582 -35.78 42.89 21.03
N LEU A 583 -35.96 41.58 20.89
CA LEU A 583 -35.10 40.54 21.45
C LEU A 583 -34.15 40.04 20.37
N VAL A 584 -32.88 39.87 20.74
CA VAL A 584 -31.88 39.14 19.97
C VAL A 584 -31.42 37.96 20.82
N ASP A 585 -31.91 36.77 20.51
CA ASP A 585 -31.58 35.54 21.23
C ASP A 585 -30.44 34.81 20.50
N VAL A 586 -29.26 34.74 21.13
CA VAL A 586 -28.05 34.11 20.58
C VAL A 586 -27.93 32.69 21.13
N PHE A 587 -28.00 31.69 20.26
CA PHE A 587 -27.95 30.28 20.63
C PHE A 587 -26.50 29.78 20.61
N VAL A 588 -26.02 29.30 21.76
CA VAL A 588 -24.61 28.97 22.00
C VAL A 588 -24.46 27.48 22.35
N ASP A 589 -23.62 26.80 21.59
CA ASP A 589 -23.20 25.41 21.81
C ASP A 589 -22.56 25.23 23.20
N GLY A 590 -23.10 24.31 24.01
CA GLY A 590 -22.66 24.04 25.39
C GLY A 590 -21.24 23.48 25.52
N GLY A 591 -20.65 22.99 24.43
CA GLY A 591 -19.28 22.46 24.38
C GLY A 591 -19.21 20.96 24.67
N GLY A 592 -19.98 20.15 23.95
CA GLY A 592 -19.92 18.68 23.98
C GLY A 592 -21.28 18.00 24.19
N LEU A 593 -21.34 16.70 23.89
CA LEU A 593 -22.57 15.85 23.84
C LEU A 593 -23.43 15.79 25.13
N GLU A 594 -22.97 16.37 26.24
CA GLU A 594 -23.66 16.36 27.54
C GLU A 594 -24.09 17.76 28.03
N ARG A 595 -23.88 18.83 27.24
CA ARG A 595 -24.27 20.20 27.61
C ARG A 595 -25.26 20.78 26.60
N PRO A 596 -26.51 21.07 27.00
CA PRO A 596 -27.53 21.60 26.08
C PRO A 596 -27.14 22.99 25.55
N LEU A 597 -27.70 23.35 24.40
CA LEU A 597 -27.70 24.72 23.88
C LEU A 597 -28.15 25.71 24.96
N GLY A 598 -27.33 26.73 25.22
CA GLY A 598 -27.67 27.88 26.05
C GLY A 598 -28.13 29.04 25.18
N VAL A 599 -29.12 29.80 25.65
CA VAL A 599 -29.61 31.01 24.95
C VAL A 599 -29.19 32.25 25.71
N ILE A 600 -28.50 33.17 25.04
CA ILE A 600 -28.13 34.47 25.60
C ILE A 600 -29.04 35.52 24.96
N ARG A 601 -29.96 36.04 25.76
CA ARG A 601 -30.98 37.01 25.35
C ARG A 601 -30.47 38.43 25.53
N LEU A 602 -30.32 39.15 24.41
CA LEU A 602 -29.99 40.57 24.38
C LEU A 602 -31.28 41.36 24.14
N ARG A 603 -31.56 42.37 24.97
CA ARG A 603 -32.78 43.17 24.85
C ARG A 603 -32.49 44.59 24.39
N SER A 604 -33.25 45.09 23.41
CA SER A 604 -33.03 46.42 22.83
C SER A 604 -33.29 47.59 23.79
N ASP A 605 -33.83 47.35 24.99
CA ASP A 605 -34.00 48.34 26.06
C ASP A 605 -32.83 48.36 27.06
N GLN A 606 -31.90 47.41 26.99
CA GLN A 606 -30.76 47.27 27.90
C GLN A 606 -29.40 47.70 27.30
N PHE A 607 -29.31 47.90 25.97
CA PHE A 607 -28.09 48.35 25.29
C PHE A 607 -28.39 49.25 24.08
N ASP A 608 -27.37 50.01 23.63
CA ASP A 608 -27.45 50.82 22.41
C ASP A 608 -26.61 50.18 21.29
N PRO A 609 -27.22 49.60 20.23
CA PRO A 609 -26.49 48.90 19.17
C PRO A 609 -25.52 49.83 18.41
N ARG A 610 -25.75 51.15 18.39
CA ARG A 610 -24.85 52.10 17.72
C ARG A 610 -23.47 52.15 18.37
N ARG A 611 -23.36 51.81 19.67
CA ARG A 611 -22.07 51.72 20.38
C ARG A 611 -21.26 50.48 20.00
N LEU A 612 -21.89 49.47 19.40
CA LEU A 612 -21.25 48.20 19.03
C LEU A 612 -20.75 48.19 17.58
N ILE A 613 -21.44 48.90 16.68
CA ILE A 613 -21.15 48.91 15.23
C ILE A 613 -20.62 50.27 14.74
N GLY A 614 -20.91 51.37 15.45
CA GLY A 614 -20.37 52.69 15.17
C GLY A 614 -21.16 53.52 14.14
N GLN A 615 -21.16 54.85 14.38
CA GLN A 615 -21.58 55.94 13.48
C GLN A 615 -22.98 55.94 12.83
N GLU A 616 -23.85 54.95 13.07
CA GLU A 616 -25.21 55.00 12.50
C GLU A 616 -26.18 55.91 13.27
N VAL A 617 -27.01 56.64 12.52
CA VAL A 617 -28.02 57.57 13.06
C VAL A 617 -29.23 56.80 13.62
N ASN A 618 -29.69 55.76 12.92
CA ASN A 618 -30.81 54.91 13.31
C ASN A 618 -30.33 53.65 14.08
N PRO A 619 -30.75 53.42 15.33
CA PRO A 619 -30.46 52.20 16.09
C PRO A 619 -31.05 50.92 15.50
N MET A 620 -32.12 50.99 14.71
CA MET A 620 -32.67 49.79 14.08
C MET A 620 -31.71 49.26 13.02
N ASP A 621 -31.12 50.14 12.21
CA ASP A 621 -30.09 49.77 11.24
C ASP A 621 -28.81 49.31 11.95
N ALA A 622 -28.44 49.95 13.05
CA ALA A 622 -27.32 49.49 13.87
C ALA A 622 -27.57 48.08 14.44
N LEU A 623 -28.80 47.76 14.84
CA LEU A 623 -29.20 46.43 15.30
C LEU A 623 -29.19 45.40 14.15
N ARG A 624 -29.68 45.77 12.95
CA ARG A 624 -29.60 44.96 11.73
C ARG A 624 -28.15 44.63 11.37
N ARG A 625 -27.26 45.64 11.36
CA ARG A 625 -25.83 45.44 11.12
C ARG A 625 -25.17 44.60 12.20
N MET A 626 -25.58 44.75 13.46
CA MET A 626 -25.08 43.95 14.58
C MET A 626 -25.43 42.47 14.39
N VAL A 627 -26.70 42.15 14.12
CA VAL A 627 -27.16 40.78 13.83
C VAL A 627 -26.47 40.25 12.57
N GLY A 628 -26.42 41.03 11.49
CA GLY A 628 -25.74 40.64 10.25
C GLY A 628 -24.24 40.43 10.42
N ALA A 629 -23.57 41.16 11.33
CA ALA A 629 -22.17 40.93 11.67
C ALA A 629 -21.98 39.60 12.43
N ILE A 630 -22.87 39.30 13.39
CA ILE A 630 -22.88 38.00 14.08
C ILE A 630 -23.15 36.86 13.09
N GLN A 631 -24.16 36.99 12.22
CA GLN A 631 -24.51 36.01 11.18
C GLN A 631 -23.33 35.77 10.23
N ARG A 632 -22.76 36.83 9.63
CA ARG A 632 -21.61 36.71 8.70
C ARG A 632 -20.37 36.13 9.35
N ALA A 633 -20.12 36.40 10.64
CA ALA A 633 -18.98 35.85 11.35
C ALA A 633 -19.16 34.37 11.72
N SER A 634 -20.36 33.97 12.16
CA SER A 634 -20.63 32.64 12.71
C SER A 634 -21.21 31.62 11.71
N GLY A 635 -21.83 32.08 10.62
CA GLY A 635 -22.69 31.25 9.77
C GLY A 635 -24.01 30.85 10.45
N ALA A 636 -24.39 31.51 11.55
CA ALA A 636 -25.56 31.14 12.33
C ALA A 636 -26.88 31.34 11.57
N ILE A 637 -27.83 30.41 11.80
CA ILE A 637 -29.18 30.47 11.24
C ILE A 637 -29.95 31.65 11.86
N VAL A 638 -30.57 32.50 11.04
CA VAL A 638 -31.44 33.60 11.52
C VAL A 638 -32.90 33.13 11.62
N LEU A 639 -33.59 33.54 12.68
CA LEU A 639 -34.92 33.04 13.06
C LEU A 639 -35.90 34.15 13.48
N PRO A 640 -37.21 34.01 13.25
CA PRO A 640 -37.88 32.85 12.63
C PRO A 640 -37.99 32.96 11.10
N ARG A 641 -38.36 31.86 10.44
CA ARG A 641 -38.67 31.81 9.01
C ARG A 641 -39.89 32.69 8.68
N SER A 642 -39.75 33.63 7.75
CA SER A 642 -40.90 34.24 7.07
C SER A 642 -41.28 33.40 5.86
N ASP A 643 -42.55 33.07 5.71
CA ASP A 643 -43.04 32.24 4.60
C ASP A 643 -43.10 32.98 3.25
N GLU A 644 -42.83 34.30 3.26
CA GLU A 644 -42.74 35.14 2.07
C GLU A 644 -41.28 35.43 1.71
N GLU A 645 -40.85 34.98 0.52
CA GLU A 645 -39.55 35.32 -0.07
C GLU A 645 -39.43 36.84 -0.24
N GLY A 646 -38.55 37.47 0.56
CA GLY A 646 -38.26 38.91 0.48
C GLY A 646 -38.90 39.80 1.55
N SER A 647 -39.61 39.25 2.55
CA SER A 647 -40.07 40.05 3.70
C SER A 647 -38.91 40.41 4.62
N SER A 648 -38.61 41.71 4.74
CA SER A 648 -37.50 42.25 5.57
C SER A 648 -37.96 42.73 6.95
N GLU A 649 -39.12 42.24 7.41
CA GLU A 649 -39.80 42.71 8.63
C GLU A 649 -39.43 41.85 9.84
N ILE A 650 -39.05 42.50 10.95
CA ILE A 650 -38.85 41.81 12.23
C ILE A 650 -40.22 41.35 12.75
N PRO A 651 -40.49 40.04 12.90
CA PRO A 651 -41.79 39.56 13.31
C PRO A 651 -42.10 39.93 14.76
N VAL A 652 -43.35 40.32 15.02
CA VAL A 652 -43.78 40.85 16.33
C VAL A 652 -44.80 39.92 17.00
N PHE A 653 -44.44 39.40 18.16
CA PHE A 653 -45.28 38.51 18.98
C PHE A 653 -46.04 39.31 20.06
N ASP A 654 -47.25 38.85 20.40
CA ASP A 654 -48.13 39.52 21.37
C ASP A 654 -47.70 39.35 22.84
N SER A 655 -46.91 38.31 23.15
CA SER A 655 -46.30 38.08 24.46
C SER A 655 -44.99 37.31 24.33
N LEU A 656 -44.22 37.28 25.42
CA LEU A 656 -42.99 36.49 25.50
C LEU A 656 -43.27 34.98 25.37
N ASP A 657 -44.35 34.50 25.98
CA ASP A 657 -44.78 33.10 25.91
C ASP A 657 -45.15 32.69 24.47
N ALA A 658 -45.81 33.58 23.72
CA ALA A 658 -46.18 33.34 22.33
C ALA A 658 -44.95 33.21 21.42
N TYR A 659 -43.88 33.97 21.70
CA TYR A 659 -42.59 33.81 21.03
C TYR A 659 -41.91 32.49 21.40
N HIS A 660 -41.92 32.10 22.68
CA HIS A 660 -41.30 30.84 23.12
C HIS A 660 -41.99 29.62 22.50
N GLU A 661 -43.33 29.61 22.46
CA GLU A 661 -44.11 28.57 21.78
C GLU A 661 -43.79 28.48 20.28
N ALA A 662 -43.80 29.62 19.59
CA ALA A 662 -43.67 29.65 18.13
C ALA A 662 -42.24 29.38 17.61
N VAL A 663 -41.21 29.78 18.37
CA VAL A 663 -39.82 29.78 17.88
C VAL A 663 -38.88 28.92 18.72
N LEU A 664 -39.09 28.79 20.03
CA LEU A 664 -38.18 28.05 20.93
C LEU A 664 -38.65 26.64 21.30
N ARG A 665 -39.94 26.32 21.08
CA ARG A 665 -40.57 25.04 21.47
C ARG A 665 -40.97 24.04 20.35
N PRO A 666 -40.61 24.14 19.04
CA PRO A 666 -41.11 23.20 18.01
C PRO A 666 -41.10 21.71 18.44
N ALA A 667 -42.28 21.19 18.76
CA ALA A 667 -42.45 19.88 19.34
C ALA A 667 -42.28 18.78 18.29
N GLY A 668 -41.86 17.59 18.73
CA GLY A 668 -41.58 16.47 17.83
C GLY A 668 -42.77 16.10 16.95
N ILE A 669 -42.51 15.95 15.65
CA ILE A 669 -43.42 15.31 14.70
C ILE A 669 -43.10 13.82 14.71
N GLU A 670 -44.13 13.01 15.00
CA GLU A 670 -44.04 11.55 14.96
C GLU A 670 -43.75 11.06 13.54
N LEU A 671 -42.78 10.14 13.40
CA LEU A 671 -42.59 9.38 12.16
C LEU A 671 -43.68 8.31 12.04
N ALA A 672 -44.46 8.40 10.95
CA ALA A 672 -45.33 7.34 10.44
C ALA A 672 -44.95 7.03 8.99
#